data_AF-A0A968Y4Q0-F1
#
_entry.id   AF-A0A968Y4Q0-F1
#
_cell.length_a   1.000
_cell.length_b   1.000
_cell.length_c   1.000
_cell.angle_alpha   90.00
_cell.angle_beta   90.00
_cell.angle_gamma   90.00
#
_symmetry.space_group_name_H-M   'P 1'
#
loop_
_entity.id
_entity.type
_entity.pdbx_description
1 polymer ?
#
loop_
_entity_poly.entity_id
_entity_poly.type
_entity_poly.pdbx_seq_one_letter_code
_entity_poly.pdbx_strand_id
1 'polypeptide(L)'
;MTEHTLIQIQEVVKFPSDDPELLWGFNIDNPSSSYKTDQYQVLLSGWILGKKTQVVSLDVISNDRVIQTIPVNYPRPDVAQTYNEAADAGTSGFWAQVEAGELPTEAELYLEAVFVDRTRLPIALVKLQKKLPFLEQVKADLERSKMRLQQIQTEGENSQTHHLKIQPTIAAQNTYKSIHEYASSLSDSEWLEVIVNSIENPFVGNLELPGFPPHEIQRNIVGSSGKHALGEGFNFYSEIKQHAAKVGRPLTRDSRILDFGCGWGRMIRFFIKDIAAENLYGIDVNSEMIDICLNTVRLGNYSVGKLEPPTEFAGDSFDVVYAYSVFSHLSEAVHIKWVEELSRILKPGGILIVTVWGRNFIEFCRSLRGQNHEFDWYKALANSFLDTEAALADYDNGKFLYSATGGGPALPASFYGEAIISPAYVKREWAKYLTFCDFMDDPAKFNQAVIVMQKPVSNSLASPSLPSPIDTSESKNESKFSAVLPLPQEIVDRDSSSQPKIQDSYRNTSAVLQEIDKLIWQKDRVLLNDLVFRLEQSKAPNWELGEECFVLYKPKDLIDQYERFFSTHPEFNPHRIVELGMWEGGSVAFWFEIFKPKKHIAIDLRPRTDSPYFQKYVKERGLENRLKTYWQTNQADTARLNEIWKYDFNEQPLDLVMDDASHYYELTKISFEKLFPLVRPGGFYVIEDWAWCHWKGLESYYTGEIPLTRLVTELVEAAGTSANLIKNITIYQSIAVVERGDVTRQELGDFKLDNYIYRHPKK
;
A
#
# COMPACT_ATOMS: atom_id res chain seq x y z
N MET A 1 18.81 -19.86 -2.10
CA MET A 1 18.09 -20.91 -1.34
C MET A 1 18.47 -20.73 0.11
N THR A 2 17.54 -20.28 0.95
CA THR A 2 17.72 -20.17 2.41
C THR A 2 17.12 -21.41 3.07
N GLU A 3 17.89 -22.10 3.91
CA GLU A 3 17.51 -23.37 4.55
C GLU A 3 16.41 -23.19 5.60
N HIS A 4 15.29 -23.92 5.47
CA HIS A 4 14.18 -23.96 6.42
C HIS A 4 14.40 -25.06 7.48
N THR A 5 15.31 -24.87 8.44
CA THR A 5 15.52 -25.85 9.53
C THR A 5 14.50 -25.69 10.66
N LEU A 6 13.77 -26.77 11.02
CA LEU A 6 12.77 -26.81 12.09
C LEU A 6 13.28 -27.49 13.37
N ILE A 7 14.12 -28.52 13.27
CA ILE A 7 14.77 -29.17 14.42
C ILE A 7 16.28 -29.22 14.18
N GLN A 8 17.03 -28.87 15.23
CA GLN A 8 18.47 -28.99 15.31
C GLN A 8 18.85 -29.83 16.52
N ILE A 9 19.67 -30.87 16.31
CA ILE A 9 20.23 -31.66 17.41
C ILE A 9 21.40 -30.89 18.00
N GLN A 10 21.37 -30.70 19.31
CA GLN A 10 22.39 -29.96 20.05
C GLN A 10 23.49 -30.90 20.52
N GLU A 11 23.09 -32.06 21.04
CA GLU A 11 23.99 -32.99 21.69
C GLU A 11 23.43 -34.41 21.64
N VAL A 12 24.33 -35.39 21.49
CA VAL A 12 24.02 -36.81 21.69
C VAL A 12 25.04 -37.37 22.68
N VAL A 13 24.59 -37.63 23.90
CA VAL A 13 25.41 -38.19 24.98
C VAL A 13 25.13 -39.68 25.08
N LYS A 14 26.15 -40.51 24.91
CA LYS A 14 26.04 -41.96 25.14
C LYS A 14 26.41 -42.25 26.59
N PHE A 15 25.59 -43.02 27.28
CA PHE A 15 25.88 -43.44 28.64
C PHE A 15 26.75 -44.71 28.60
N PRO A 16 27.95 -44.69 29.21
CA PRO A 16 28.70 -45.92 29.41
C PRO A 16 27.87 -46.87 30.31
N SER A 17 27.84 -48.17 29.99
CA SER A 17 27.26 -49.14 30.93
C SER A 17 28.20 -49.29 32.12
N ASP A 18 27.70 -49.02 33.33
CA ASP A 18 28.44 -49.27 34.57
C ASP A 18 28.57 -50.77 34.89
N ASP A 19 27.83 -51.62 34.18
CA ASP A 19 27.93 -53.07 34.24
C ASP A 19 28.43 -53.65 32.88
N PRO A 20 29.69 -54.08 32.78
CA PRO A 20 30.26 -54.65 31.55
C PRO A 20 29.73 -56.05 31.21
N GLU A 21 28.87 -56.64 32.06
CA GLU A 21 28.26 -57.95 31.84
C GLU A 21 26.88 -57.89 31.16
N LEU A 22 26.29 -56.70 31.01
CA LEU A 22 24.96 -56.52 30.40
C LEU A 22 24.99 -56.41 28.88
N LEU A 23 25.96 -55.67 28.32
CA LEU A 23 26.05 -55.40 26.88
C LEU A 23 27.38 -55.88 26.30
N TRP A 24 27.33 -56.36 25.05
CA TRP A 24 28.52 -56.45 24.20
C TRP A 24 28.93 -55.08 23.66
N GLY A 25 27.95 -54.22 23.40
CA GLY A 25 28.14 -52.86 22.91
C GLY A 25 26.87 -52.29 22.30
N PHE A 26 26.92 -51.02 21.95
CA PHE A 26 25.87 -50.33 21.19
C PHE A 26 26.46 -49.13 20.43
N ASN A 27 25.76 -48.68 19.39
CA ASN A 27 26.02 -47.42 18.73
C ASN A 27 24.73 -46.71 18.34
N ILE A 28 24.78 -45.38 18.36
CA ILE A 28 23.77 -44.51 17.73
C ILE A 28 24.40 -44.00 16.42
N ASP A 29 23.78 -44.34 15.29
CA ASP A 29 24.19 -43.92 13.95
C ASP A 29 23.55 -42.58 13.59
N ASN A 30 22.27 -42.37 13.97
CA ASN A 30 21.56 -41.08 13.85
C ASN A 30 20.70 -40.81 15.10
N PRO A 31 20.55 -39.53 15.50
CA PRO A 31 21.15 -38.35 14.88
C PRO A 31 22.63 -38.15 15.27
N SER A 32 23.36 -37.36 14.48
CA SER A 32 24.64 -36.76 14.89
C SER A 32 24.40 -35.37 15.52
N SER A 33 25.41 -34.80 16.18
CA SER A 33 25.37 -33.42 16.67
C SER A 33 25.28 -32.36 15.56
N SER A 34 25.46 -32.74 14.29
CA SER A 34 25.28 -31.88 13.13
C SER A 34 23.92 -32.08 12.44
N TYR A 35 23.06 -32.96 12.97
CA TYR A 35 21.79 -33.30 12.37
C TYR A 35 20.80 -32.13 12.39
N LYS A 36 20.25 -31.82 11.23
CA LYS A 36 19.23 -30.80 11.01
C LYS A 36 18.12 -31.38 10.13
N THR A 37 16.89 -30.99 10.38
CA THR A 37 15.73 -31.40 9.58
C THR A 37 14.76 -30.24 9.42
N ASP A 38 14.09 -30.20 8.28
CA ASP A 38 12.99 -29.29 7.93
C ASP A 38 11.61 -29.89 8.27
N GLN A 39 11.59 -31.05 8.93
CA GLN A 39 10.39 -31.74 9.42
C GLN A 39 10.40 -31.82 10.95
N TYR A 40 9.23 -31.97 11.58
CA TYR A 40 9.12 -32.18 13.03
C TYR A 40 9.41 -33.62 13.47
N GLN A 41 10.28 -34.33 12.77
CA GLN A 41 10.63 -35.72 13.03
C GLN A 41 12.14 -35.90 13.14
N VAL A 42 12.57 -36.66 14.15
CA VAL A 42 13.99 -37.01 14.35
C VAL A 42 14.22 -38.45 13.94
N LEU A 43 15.17 -38.68 13.05
CA LEU A 43 15.60 -40.02 12.69
C LEU A 43 16.48 -40.62 13.81
N LEU A 44 16.01 -41.69 14.44
CA LEU A 44 16.80 -42.54 15.33
C LEU A 44 17.19 -43.82 14.62
N SER A 45 18.49 -44.09 14.53
CA SER A 45 18.99 -45.38 14.06
C SER A 45 20.30 -45.77 14.71
N GLY A 46 20.56 -47.08 14.78
CA GLY A 46 21.75 -47.61 15.43
C GLY A 46 21.70 -49.12 15.62
N TRP A 47 22.50 -49.62 16.55
CA TRP A 47 22.48 -51.02 16.99
C TRP A 47 22.77 -51.15 18.48
N ILE A 48 22.27 -52.22 19.09
CA ILE A 48 22.52 -52.56 20.48
C ILE A 48 22.49 -54.08 20.69
N LEU A 49 23.44 -54.60 21.46
CA LEU A 49 23.61 -56.04 21.64
C LEU A 49 23.80 -56.41 23.11
N GLY A 50 22.86 -57.19 23.64
CA GLY A 50 22.90 -57.75 25.00
C GLY A 50 23.79 -58.98 25.10
N LYS A 51 24.44 -59.18 26.25
CA LYS A 51 25.43 -60.25 26.47
C LYS A 51 24.85 -61.53 27.07
N LYS A 52 23.99 -61.39 28.10
CA LYS A 52 23.33 -62.51 28.80
C LYS A 52 21.88 -62.71 28.38
N THR A 53 21.19 -61.62 28.12
CA THR A 53 19.79 -61.56 27.67
C THR A 53 19.69 -60.61 26.48
N GLN A 54 18.78 -60.90 25.56
CA GLN A 54 18.59 -60.12 24.33
C GLN A 54 17.90 -58.78 24.64
N VAL A 55 18.31 -57.72 23.95
CA VAL A 55 17.58 -56.45 23.89
C VAL A 55 16.52 -56.56 22.79
N VAL A 56 15.26 -56.35 23.14
CA VAL A 56 14.12 -56.52 22.22
C VAL A 56 13.57 -55.20 21.70
N SER A 57 13.75 -54.12 22.45
CA SER A 57 13.29 -52.79 22.06
C SER A 57 14.09 -51.68 22.72
N LEU A 58 13.94 -50.49 22.15
CA LEU A 58 14.34 -49.22 22.76
C LEU A 58 13.11 -48.40 23.07
N ASP A 59 12.95 -48.05 24.33
CA ASP A 59 11.98 -47.05 24.74
C ASP A 59 12.62 -45.65 24.58
N VAL A 60 11.97 -44.82 23.78
CA VAL A 60 12.26 -43.38 23.69
C VAL A 60 11.42 -42.70 24.75
N ILE A 61 12.07 -42.05 25.70
CA ILE A 61 11.46 -41.47 26.89
C ILE A 61 11.67 -39.96 26.87
N SER A 62 10.59 -39.21 27.11
CA SER A 62 10.66 -37.77 27.35
C SER A 62 9.73 -37.41 28.50
N ASN A 63 10.20 -36.57 29.43
CA ASN A 63 9.46 -36.20 30.66
C ASN A 63 8.89 -37.42 31.41
N ASP A 64 9.72 -38.43 31.65
CA ASP A 64 9.39 -39.68 32.37
C ASP A 64 8.27 -40.53 31.73
N ARG A 65 7.95 -40.29 30.45
CA ARG A 65 6.98 -41.08 29.68
C ARG A 65 7.62 -41.70 28.45
N VAL A 66 7.30 -42.96 28.20
CA VAL A 66 7.65 -43.63 26.94
C VAL A 66 6.78 -43.03 25.84
N ILE A 67 7.41 -42.29 24.92
CA ILE A 67 6.73 -41.66 23.78
C ILE A 67 6.70 -42.57 22.56
N GLN A 68 7.68 -43.48 22.43
CA GLN A 68 7.73 -44.46 21.36
C GLN A 68 8.61 -45.65 21.77
N THR A 69 8.17 -46.86 21.44
CA THR A 69 8.97 -48.08 21.59
C THR A 69 9.41 -48.55 20.20
N ILE A 70 10.73 -48.68 20.00
CA ILE A 70 11.35 -49.05 18.73
C ILE A 70 11.82 -50.51 18.83
N PRO A 71 11.37 -51.42 17.94
CA PRO A 71 11.84 -52.79 17.97
C PRO A 71 13.33 -52.88 17.58
N VAL A 72 14.07 -53.75 18.27
CA VAL A 72 15.45 -54.11 17.94
C VAL A 72 15.43 -55.40 17.15
N ASN A 73 15.19 -55.27 15.84
CA ASN A 73 15.13 -56.40 14.90
C ASN A 73 15.65 -56.03 13.50
N TYR A 74 16.28 -54.86 13.36
CA TYR A 74 16.74 -54.35 12.08
C TYR A 74 18.06 -55.05 11.69
N PRO A 75 18.22 -55.50 10.43
CA PRO A 75 19.42 -56.25 10.02
C PRO A 75 20.73 -55.46 10.18
N ARG A 76 21.74 -56.09 10.79
CA ARG A 76 23.11 -55.55 11.01
C ARG A 76 24.20 -56.58 10.70
N PRO A 77 24.46 -56.87 9.40
CA PRO A 77 25.50 -57.81 9.00
C PRO A 77 26.91 -57.40 9.46
N ASP A 78 27.16 -56.08 9.56
CA ASP A 78 28.39 -55.47 10.05
C ASP A 78 28.65 -55.77 11.54
N VAL A 79 27.59 -55.76 12.35
CA VAL A 79 27.66 -56.10 13.77
C VAL A 79 27.84 -57.61 13.94
N ALA A 80 27.14 -58.44 13.16
CA ALA A 80 27.30 -59.90 13.15
C ALA A 80 28.71 -60.37 12.77
N GLN A 81 29.39 -59.65 11.87
CA GLN A 81 30.77 -59.95 11.50
C GLN A 81 31.74 -59.68 12.66
N THR A 82 31.46 -58.66 13.47
CA THR A 82 32.31 -58.21 14.57
C THR A 82 32.04 -59.00 15.86
N TYR A 83 30.77 -59.34 16.12
CA TYR A 83 30.29 -60.06 17.30
C TYR A 83 29.70 -61.42 16.92
N ASN A 84 30.50 -62.24 16.22
CA ASN A 84 30.07 -63.53 15.66
C ASN A 84 29.68 -64.60 16.70
N GLU A 85 30.06 -64.42 17.97
CA GLU A 85 29.70 -65.30 19.09
C GLU A 85 28.32 -64.99 19.69
N ALA A 86 27.70 -63.84 19.34
CA ALA A 86 26.40 -63.43 19.84
C ALA A 86 25.28 -63.78 18.84
N ALA A 87 24.33 -64.63 19.27
CA ALA A 87 23.30 -65.20 18.39
C ALA A 87 22.43 -64.14 17.68
N ASP A 88 22.19 -62.99 18.32
CA ASP A 88 21.27 -61.96 17.83
C ASP A 88 22.00 -60.78 17.12
N ALA A 89 23.31 -60.87 16.92
CA ALA A 89 24.10 -59.77 16.37
C ALA A 89 23.62 -59.32 14.98
N GLY A 90 23.10 -60.26 14.17
CA GLY A 90 22.60 -59.99 12.81
C GLY A 90 21.30 -59.20 12.74
N THR A 91 20.54 -59.09 13.83
CA THR A 91 19.27 -58.35 13.91
C THR A 91 19.26 -57.31 15.03
N SER A 92 20.46 -56.94 15.51
CA SER A 92 20.67 -56.00 16.63
C SER A 92 20.37 -54.53 16.32
N GLY A 93 19.92 -54.22 15.10
CA GLY A 93 19.68 -52.85 14.68
C GLY A 93 18.33 -52.32 15.11
N PHE A 94 18.22 -51.00 15.12
CA PHE A 94 16.96 -50.28 15.28
C PHE A 94 16.91 -49.09 14.33
N TRP A 95 15.69 -48.72 13.94
CA TRP A 95 15.42 -47.59 13.07
C TRP A 95 13.99 -47.09 13.32
N ALA A 96 13.83 -45.78 13.50
CA ALA A 96 12.52 -45.13 13.55
C ALA A 96 12.62 -43.63 13.27
N GLN A 97 11.56 -43.05 12.74
CA GLN A 97 11.29 -41.62 12.86
C GLN A 97 10.49 -41.37 14.14
N VAL A 98 10.99 -40.49 15.00
CA VAL A 98 10.32 -40.07 16.22
C VAL A 98 9.66 -38.73 16.00
N GLU A 99 8.34 -38.67 16.24
CA GLU A 99 7.57 -37.43 16.16
C GLU A 99 7.96 -36.50 17.32
N ALA A 100 8.47 -35.33 16.98
CA ALA A 100 8.91 -34.31 17.93
C ALA A 100 8.00 -33.07 17.93
N GLY A 101 6.90 -33.09 17.17
CA GLY A 101 5.94 -31.98 17.06
C GLY A 101 5.37 -31.52 18.41
N GLU A 102 5.06 -32.46 19.30
CA GLU A 102 4.44 -32.19 20.62
C GLU A 102 5.46 -31.98 21.76
N LEU A 103 6.76 -32.14 21.49
CA LEU A 103 7.82 -31.96 22.50
C LEU A 103 8.08 -30.47 22.75
N PRO A 104 8.58 -30.06 23.93
CA PRO A 104 8.97 -28.67 24.18
C PRO A 104 10.06 -28.16 23.21
N THR A 105 10.23 -26.84 23.13
CA THR A 105 11.24 -26.14 22.29
C THR A 105 12.64 -26.65 22.51
N GLU A 106 12.98 -26.93 23.76
CA GLU A 106 14.18 -27.67 24.13
C GLU A 106 13.69 -28.94 24.79
N ALA A 107 14.08 -30.08 24.21
CA ALA A 107 13.61 -31.38 24.67
C ALA A 107 14.76 -32.36 24.79
N GLU A 108 14.60 -33.26 25.75
CA GLU A 108 15.50 -34.36 26.04
C GLU A 108 14.79 -35.67 25.72
N LEU A 109 15.42 -36.48 24.88
CA LEU A 109 15.00 -37.84 24.57
C LEU A 109 15.99 -38.82 25.19
N TYR A 110 15.55 -39.52 26.23
CA TYR A 110 16.29 -40.61 26.83
C TYR A 110 16.01 -41.90 26.06
N LEU A 111 17.05 -42.64 25.72
CA LEU A 111 16.94 -43.95 25.11
C LEU A 111 17.24 -45.01 26.16
N GLU A 112 16.26 -45.88 26.42
CA GLU A 112 16.37 -46.99 27.37
C GLU A 112 16.19 -48.32 26.64
N ALA A 113 17.19 -49.19 26.76
CA ALA A 113 17.16 -50.55 26.23
C ALA A 113 16.32 -51.45 27.13
N VAL A 114 15.37 -52.17 26.53
CA VAL A 114 14.50 -53.12 27.23
C VAL A 114 14.88 -54.53 26.81
N PHE A 115 15.22 -55.36 27.80
CA PHE A 115 15.64 -56.73 27.63
C PHE A 115 14.44 -57.69 27.73
N VAL A 116 14.59 -58.92 27.23
CA VAL A 116 13.56 -59.97 27.32
C VAL A 116 13.12 -60.24 28.77
N ASP A 117 14.06 -60.20 29.72
CA ASP A 117 13.82 -60.40 31.15
C ASP A 117 13.22 -59.16 31.86
N ARG A 118 12.91 -58.12 31.09
CA ARG A 118 12.41 -56.80 31.53
C ARG A 118 13.44 -55.95 32.26
N THR A 119 14.72 -56.33 32.24
CA THR A 119 15.80 -55.42 32.63
C THR A 119 15.77 -54.20 31.72
N ARG A 120 16.09 -53.04 32.29
CA ARG A 120 16.08 -51.74 31.61
C ARG A 120 17.41 -51.05 31.81
N LEU A 121 17.96 -50.50 30.73
CA LEU A 121 19.27 -49.87 30.74
C LEU A 121 19.24 -48.56 29.94
N PRO A 122 19.41 -47.40 30.57
CA PRO A 122 19.62 -46.14 29.87
C PRO A 122 20.91 -46.18 29.03
N ILE A 123 20.84 -45.84 27.74
CA ILE A 123 21.99 -45.94 26.82
C ILE A 123 22.39 -44.60 26.19
N ALA A 124 21.45 -43.65 26.06
CA ALA A 124 21.77 -42.35 25.49
C ALA A 124 20.77 -41.27 25.89
N LEU A 125 21.22 -40.03 25.75
CA LEU A 125 20.43 -38.81 25.80
C LEU A 125 20.64 -38.04 24.50
N VAL A 126 19.54 -37.71 23.82
CA VAL A 126 19.53 -36.83 22.66
C VAL A 126 18.89 -35.51 23.06
N LYS A 127 19.66 -34.42 23.00
CA LYS A 127 19.16 -33.07 23.23
C LYS A 127 18.85 -32.41 21.90
N LEU A 128 17.62 -31.92 21.75
CA LEU A 128 17.17 -31.24 20.55
C LEU A 128 16.65 -29.84 20.86
N GLN A 129 16.87 -28.94 19.91
CA GLN A 129 16.24 -27.63 19.88
C GLN A 129 15.29 -27.58 18.69
N LYS A 130 14.00 -27.50 19.00
CA LYS A 130 12.90 -27.33 18.06
C LYS A 130 12.61 -25.85 17.92
N LYS A 131 12.59 -25.35 16.69
CA LYS A 131 12.07 -24.00 16.40
C LYS A 131 10.56 -24.06 16.55
N LEU A 132 9.98 -23.25 17.45
CA LEU A 132 8.54 -23.29 17.69
C LEU A 132 7.76 -22.83 16.45
N PRO A 133 6.62 -23.46 16.14
CA PRO A 133 5.58 -22.79 15.39
C PRO A 133 5.22 -21.49 16.14
N PHE A 134 5.25 -20.38 15.41
CA PHE A 134 5.15 -19.00 15.92
C PHE A 134 4.07 -18.78 17.01
N LEU A 135 2.94 -19.51 16.93
CA LEU A 135 1.80 -19.42 17.85
C LEU A 135 2.05 -19.92 19.29
N GLU A 136 2.95 -20.88 19.51
CA GLU A 136 3.22 -21.37 20.88
C GLU A 136 4.26 -20.53 21.63
N GLN A 137 5.18 -19.91 20.89
CA GLN A 137 6.13 -18.93 21.43
C GLN A 137 5.37 -17.73 22.03
N VAL A 138 4.35 -17.26 21.31
CA VAL A 138 3.46 -16.17 21.73
C VAL A 138 2.68 -16.53 23.01
N LYS A 139 2.16 -17.75 23.13
CA LYS A 139 1.42 -18.18 24.33
C LYS A 139 2.28 -18.23 25.59
N ALA A 140 3.52 -18.73 25.48
CA ALA A 140 4.44 -18.79 26.63
C ALA A 140 4.85 -17.39 27.12
N ASP A 141 5.02 -16.45 26.20
CA ASP A 141 5.38 -15.07 26.52
C ASP A 141 4.18 -14.26 27.04
N LEU A 142 2.96 -14.59 26.60
CA LEU A 142 1.72 -14.04 27.14
C LEU A 142 1.51 -14.47 28.61
N GLU A 143 1.74 -15.74 28.95
CA GLU A 143 1.62 -16.23 30.33
C GLU A 143 2.70 -15.65 31.26
N ARG A 144 3.94 -15.48 30.78
CA ARG A 144 4.97 -14.73 31.52
C ARG A 144 4.59 -13.28 31.75
N SER A 145 3.97 -12.64 30.77
CA SER A 145 3.52 -11.25 30.88
C SER A 145 2.32 -11.09 31.83
N LYS A 146 1.38 -12.05 31.84
CA LYS A 146 0.28 -12.10 32.81
C LYS A 146 0.75 -12.29 34.25
N MET A 147 1.73 -13.17 34.49
CA MET A 147 2.32 -13.33 35.83
C MET A 147 3.03 -12.05 36.29
N ARG A 148 3.71 -11.35 35.38
CA ARG A 148 4.35 -10.06 35.66
C ARG A 148 3.33 -8.94 35.94
N LEU A 149 2.19 -8.94 35.24
CA LEU A 149 1.07 -8.01 35.48
C LEU A 149 0.41 -8.23 36.84
N GLN A 150 0.23 -9.47 37.28
CA GLN A 150 -0.27 -9.75 38.64
C GLN A 150 0.70 -9.24 39.71
N GLN A 151 2.00 -9.40 39.50
CA GLN A 151 3.02 -8.90 40.41
C GLN A 151 3.03 -7.36 40.47
N ILE A 152 2.91 -6.70 39.31
CA ILE A 152 2.83 -5.23 39.20
C ILE A 152 1.50 -4.69 39.75
N GLN A 153 0.37 -5.37 39.58
CA GLN A 153 -0.91 -4.97 40.18
C GLN A 153 -0.87 -5.04 41.71
N THR A 154 -0.20 -6.05 42.26
CA THR A 154 0.00 -6.18 43.71
C THR A 154 0.92 -5.06 44.25
N GLU A 155 1.85 -4.56 43.42
CA GLU A 155 2.73 -3.43 43.76
C GLU A 155 2.05 -2.06 43.51
N GLY A 156 1.13 -1.98 42.54
CA GLY A 156 0.44 -0.76 42.11
C GLY A 156 -0.73 -0.33 42.99
N GLU A 157 -1.38 -1.25 43.72
CA GLU A 157 -2.45 -0.90 44.67
C GLU A 157 -1.95 -0.06 45.86
N ASN A 158 -0.63 0.02 46.08
CA ASN A 158 -0.04 0.81 47.17
C ASN A 158 0.38 2.24 46.79
N SER A 159 0.20 2.69 45.53
CA SER A 159 0.63 4.03 45.11
C SER A 159 -0.40 4.74 44.23
N GLN A 160 -1.38 5.38 44.86
CA GLN A 160 -2.17 6.44 44.23
C GLN A 160 -1.42 7.78 44.26
N THR A 161 -1.62 8.56 43.18
CA THR A 161 -1.23 9.97 42.95
C THR A 161 0.26 10.30 42.78
N HIS A 162 0.69 10.52 41.53
CA HIS A 162 1.35 11.77 41.11
C HIS A 162 1.50 11.87 39.58
N HIS A 163 1.00 12.98 39.01
CA HIS A 163 1.35 13.45 37.68
C HIS A 163 2.85 13.76 37.60
N LEU A 164 3.59 13.06 36.74
CA LEU A 164 4.94 13.45 36.33
C LEU A 164 4.92 13.78 34.84
N LYS A 165 5.03 15.08 34.54
CA LYS A 165 5.58 15.56 33.27
C LYS A 165 7.03 15.08 33.21
N ILE A 166 7.29 14.00 32.50
CA ILE A 166 8.67 13.58 32.22
C ILE A 166 9.17 14.48 31.09
N GLN A 167 9.98 15.49 31.43
CA GLN A 167 10.79 16.16 30.41
C GLN A 167 11.89 15.19 29.95
N PRO A 168 12.15 15.08 28.63
CA PRO A 168 13.20 14.20 28.14
C PRO A 168 14.57 14.64 28.68
N THR A 169 15.37 13.67 29.11
CA THR A 169 16.74 13.89 29.60
C THR A 169 17.62 14.49 28.50
N ILE A 170 18.66 15.23 28.88
CA ILE A 170 19.64 15.85 27.95
C ILE A 170 20.22 14.82 26.95
N ALA A 171 20.37 13.55 27.38
CA ALA A 171 20.80 12.45 26.52
C ALA A 171 19.80 12.13 25.40
N ALA A 172 18.49 12.09 25.69
CA ALA A 172 17.45 11.84 24.70
C ALA A 172 17.33 12.99 23.68
N GLN A 173 17.55 14.23 24.12
CA GLN A 173 17.59 15.41 23.23
C GLN A 173 18.78 15.37 22.26
N ASN A 174 19.95 14.91 22.71
CA ASN A 174 21.13 14.76 21.86
C ASN A 174 20.97 13.63 20.84
N THR A 175 20.43 12.47 21.25
CA THR A 175 20.13 11.36 20.33
C THR A 175 19.12 11.77 19.26
N TYR A 176 18.07 12.51 19.64
CA TYR A 176 17.09 13.05 18.69
C TYR A 176 17.71 13.98 17.67
N LYS A 177 18.51 14.96 18.13
CA LYS A 177 19.15 15.94 17.24
C LYS A 177 20.00 15.23 16.18
N SER A 178 20.72 14.18 16.55
CA SER A 178 21.51 13.39 15.62
C SER A 178 20.67 12.55 14.64
N ILE A 179 19.53 11.99 15.06
CA ILE A 179 18.62 11.26 14.16
C ILE A 179 17.95 12.22 13.18
N HIS A 180 17.45 13.37 13.64
CA HIS A 180 16.84 14.37 12.77
C HIS A 180 17.84 14.95 11.77
N GLU A 181 19.06 15.31 12.20
CA GLU A 181 20.11 15.79 11.29
C GLU A 181 20.44 14.75 10.22
N TYR A 182 20.58 13.47 10.61
CA TYR A 182 20.77 12.37 9.67
C TYR A 182 19.58 12.23 8.71
N ALA A 183 18.36 12.10 9.23
CA ALA A 183 17.16 11.87 8.43
C ALA A 183 16.80 13.05 7.51
N SER A 184 17.03 14.29 7.96
CA SER A 184 16.77 15.51 7.17
C SER A 184 17.69 15.65 5.95
N SER A 185 18.85 14.99 5.97
CA SER A 185 19.78 14.96 4.84
C SER A 185 19.35 14.00 3.71
N LEU A 186 18.37 13.13 3.99
CA LEU A 186 17.87 12.11 3.07
C LEU A 186 16.62 12.60 2.33
N SER A 187 16.43 12.11 1.10
CA SER A 187 15.13 12.15 0.44
C SER A 187 14.08 11.34 1.21
N ASP A 188 12.80 11.58 0.93
CA ASP A 188 11.72 10.86 1.60
C ASP A 188 11.79 9.34 1.32
N SER A 189 12.15 8.94 0.08
CA SER A 189 12.31 7.54 -0.29
C SER A 189 13.50 6.86 0.40
N GLU A 190 14.65 7.56 0.50
CA GLU A 190 15.80 7.05 1.26
C GLU A 190 15.46 6.91 2.75
N TRP A 191 14.68 7.83 3.31
CA TRP A 191 14.22 7.72 4.70
C TRP A 191 13.28 6.54 4.92
N LEU A 192 12.37 6.26 3.97
CA LEU A 192 11.56 5.04 3.99
C LEU A 192 12.43 3.79 4.01
N GLU A 193 13.43 3.72 3.14
CA GLU A 193 14.34 2.56 3.08
C GLU A 193 15.08 2.36 4.40
N VAL A 194 15.57 3.45 5.00
CA VAL A 194 16.21 3.41 6.32
C VAL A 194 15.25 2.88 7.40
N ILE A 195 14.04 3.42 7.49
CA ILE A 195 13.04 2.98 8.47
C ILE A 195 12.63 1.51 8.24
N VAL A 196 12.45 1.08 7.00
CA VAL A 196 12.13 -0.33 6.67
C VAL A 196 13.29 -1.25 7.04
N ASN A 197 14.53 -0.89 6.71
CA ASN A 197 15.71 -1.67 7.07
C ASN A 197 15.90 -1.75 8.60
N SER A 198 15.45 -0.72 9.33
CA SER A 198 15.56 -0.67 10.79
C SER A 198 14.71 -1.71 11.54
N ILE A 199 13.79 -2.39 10.85
CA ILE A 199 13.07 -3.55 11.40
C ILE A 199 14.06 -4.65 11.79
N GLU A 200 15.06 -4.91 10.94
CA GLU A 200 16.07 -5.94 11.16
C GLU A 200 17.36 -5.35 11.74
N ASN A 201 17.67 -4.10 11.38
CA ASN A 201 18.93 -3.43 11.70
C ASN A 201 18.67 -2.10 12.42
N PRO A 202 18.44 -2.09 13.75
CA PRO A 202 17.96 -0.91 14.48
C PRO A 202 18.99 0.22 14.60
N PHE A 203 20.20 0.06 14.04
CA PHE A 203 21.27 1.04 14.13
C PHE A 203 21.73 1.50 12.75
N VAL A 204 21.96 2.82 12.62
CA VAL A 204 22.74 3.40 11.52
C VAL A 204 23.98 4.06 12.12
N GLY A 205 25.14 3.41 11.92
CA GLY A 205 26.35 3.77 12.66
C GLY A 205 26.12 3.61 14.17
N ASN A 206 26.21 4.70 14.91
CA ASN A 206 25.95 4.73 16.36
C ASN A 206 24.54 5.24 16.72
N LEU A 207 23.69 5.52 15.73
CA LEU A 207 22.34 6.04 15.95
C LEU A 207 21.35 4.89 16.05
N GLU A 208 20.72 4.73 17.22
CA GLU A 208 19.59 3.82 17.40
C GLU A 208 18.32 4.46 16.82
N LEU A 209 17.69 3.80 15.85
CA LEU A 209 16.47 4.25 15.20
C LEU A 209 15.22 3.86 16.01
N PRO A 210 14.07 4.51 15.78
CA PRO A 210 12.80 4.12 16.38
C PRO A 210 12.48 2.63 16.14
N GLY A 211 12.35 1.84 17.20
CA GLY A 211 12.01 0.41 17.14
C GLY A 211 10.53 0.16 16.88
N PHE A 212 10.12 -1.11 16.77
CA PHE A 212 8.75 -1.49 16.39
C PHE A 212 8.13 -2.46 17.41
N PRO A 213 6.80 -2.42 17.62
CA PRO A 213 6.14 -3.50 18.33
C PRO A 213 6.17 -4.79 17.50
N PRO A 214 5.89 -5.96 18.10
CA PRO A 214 5.76 -7.22 17.38
C PRO A 214 4.75 -7.15 16.22
N HIS A 215 5.00 -7.90 15.15
CA HIS A 215 4.14 -7.93 13.95
C HIS A 215 2.68 -8.27 14.24
N GLU A 216 2.42 -9.07 15.28
CA GLU A 216 1.05 -9.38 15.70
C GLU A 216 0.31 -8.15 16.22
N ILE A 217 0.95 -7.36 17.10
CA ILE A 217 0.36 -6.10 17.57
C ILE A 217 0.12 -5.16 16.38
N GLN A 218 1.06 -5.09 15.44
CA GLN A 218 0.86 -4.30 14.22
C GLN A 218 -0.37 -4.77 13.45
N ARG A 219 -0.48 -6.08 13.15
CA ARG A 219 -1.64 -6.64 12.41
C ARG A 219 -2.96 -6.43 13.14
N ASN A 220 -2.98 -6.61 14.45
CA ASN A 220 -4.21 -6.49 15.24
C ASN A 220 -4.73 -5.05 15.29
N ILE A 221 -3.84 -4.07 15.22
CA ILE A 221 -4.21 -2.66 15.33
C ILE A 221 -4.44 -2.01 13.96
N VAL A 222 -3.61 -2.33 12.95
CA VAL A 222 -3.65 -1.66 11.64
C VAL A 222 -3.94 -2.60 10.45
N GLY A 223 -4.16 -3.90 10.69
CA GLY A 223 -4.46 -4.89 9.64
C GLY A 223 -3.24 -5.42 8.87
N SER A 224 -2.09 -4.77 8.99
CA SER A 224 -0.83 -5.09 8.28
C SER A 224 0.38 -5.07 9.22
N SER A 225 1.56 -5.49 8.77
CA SER A 225 2.79 -5.40 9.59
C SER A 225 4.07 -5.27 8.77
N GLY A 226 5.14 -4.84 9.43
CA GLY A 226 6.48 -4.70 8.86
C GLY A 226 6.51 -3.73 7.68
N LYS A 227 7.26 -4.09 6.63
CA LYS A 227 7.42 -3.28 5.42
C LYS A 227 6.08 -2.83 4.81
N HIS A 228 5.06 -3.70 4.82
CA HIS A 228 3.76 -3.36 4.24
C HIS A 228 3.06 -2.25 5.03
N ALA A 229 3.00 -2.37 6.36
CA ALA A 229 2.42 -1.34 7.23
C ALA A 229 3.18 -0.01 7.12
N LEU A 230 4.51 -0.07 7.04
CA LEU A 230 5.34 1.13 6.85
C LEU A 230 5.11 1.80 5.50
N GLY A 231 4.92 1.03 4.43
CA GLY A 231 4.56 1.56 3.12
C GLY A 231 3.23 2.31 3.13
N GLU A 232 2.19 1.74 3.76
CA GLU A 232 0.90 2.42 3.93
C GLU A 232 1.04 3.73 4.73
N GLY A 233 1.78 3.67 5.84
CA GLY A 233 2.05 4.85 6.67
C GLY A 233 2.82 5.93 5.92
N PHE A 234 3.78 5.53 5.08
CA PHE A 234 4.59 6.45 4.27
C PHE A 234 3.79 7.12 3.15
N ASN A 235 2.87 6.40 2.50
CA ASN A 235 1.98 6.98 1.51
C ASN A 235 1.13 8.10 2.12
N PHE A 236 0.57 7.87 3.31
CA PHE A 236 -0.23 8.88 3.99
C PHE A 236 0.61 10.06 4.48
N TYR A 237 1.82 9.79 5.03
CA TYR A 237 2.80 10.83 5.34
C TYR A 237 3.11 11.73 4.13
N SER A 238 3.27 11.14 2.95
CA SER A 238 3.55 11.86 1.71
C SER A 238 2.38 12.77 1.31
N GLU A 239 1.14 12.31 1.42
CA GLU A 239 -0.05 13.13 1.15
C GLU A 239 -0.17 14.30 2.13
N ILE A 240 0.08 14.07 3.42
CA ILE A 240 0.09 15.15 4.43
C ILE A 240 1.07 16.25 4.02
N LYS A 241 2.30 15.89 3.65
CA LYS A 241 3.32 16.85 3.20
C LYS A 241 2.90 17.61 1.96
N GLN A 242 2.40 16.90 0.95
CA GLN A 242 1.96 17.50 -0.30
C GLN A 242 0.81 18.49 -0.08
N HIS A 243 -0.20 18.12 0.70
CA HIS A 243 -1.33 19.00 0.99
C HIS A 243 -0.94 20.19 1.85
N ALA A 244 -0.09 20.00 2.88
CA ALA A 244 0.45 21.09 3.68
C ALA A 244 1.19 22.12 2.79
N ALA A 245 2.03 21.65 1.86
CA ALA A 245 2.69 22.51 0.89
C ALA A 245 1.71 23.20 -0.07
N LYS A 246 0.73 22.48 -0.63
CA LYS A 246 -0.29 23.01 -1.55
C LYS A 246 -1.09 24.16 -0.93
N VAL A 247 -1.37 24.13 0.37
CA VAL A 247 -2.08 25.21 1.07
C VAL A 247 -1.15 26.32 1.60
N GLY A 248 0.11 26.35 1.16
CA GLY A 248 1.08 27.39 1.52
C GLY A 248 1.70 27.23 2.91
N ARG A 249 1.63 26.03 3.49
CA ARG A 249 2.22 25.69 4.80
C ARG A 249 3.06 24.42 4.73
N PRO A 250 4.15 24.41 3.94
CA PRO A 250 5.06 23.27 3.93
C PRO A 250 5.55 22.98 5.35
N LEU A 251 5.73 21.70 5.67
CA LEU A 251 6.20 21.30 6.99
C LEU A 251 7.62 21.84 7.21
N THR A 252 7.84 22.35 8.41
CA THR A 252 9.12 22.86 8.89
C THR A 252 9.45 22.21 10.22
N ARG A 253 10.71 22.36 10.66
CA ARG A 253 11.16 21.90 11.97
C ARG A 253 10.28 22.38 13.12
N ASP A 254 9.71 23.58 13.00
CA ASP A 254 8.89 24.23 14.03
C ASP A 254 7.38 23.94 13.89
N SER A 255 6.97 23.20 12.85
CA SER A 255 5.57 22.82 12.67
C SER A 255 5.14 21.87 13.78
N ARG A 256 3.95 22.09 14.35
CA ARG A 256 3.37 21.21 15.38
C ARG A 256 2.32 20.32 14.77
N ILE A 257 2.47 19.01 14.93
CA ILE A 257 1.55 18.03 14.34
C ILE A 257 0.97 17.11 15.40
N LEU A 258 -0.28 16.70 15.19
CA LEU A 258 -0.98 15.73 16.02
C LEU A 258 -1.42 14.51 15.19
N ASP A 259 -0.98 13.33 15.63
CA ASP A 259 -1.50 12.01 15.23
C ASP A 259 -2.67 11.63 16.16
N PHE A 260 -3.90 11.77 15.67
CA PHE A 260 -5.12 11.46 16.41
C PHE A 260 -5.55 10.01 16.17
N GLY A 261 -5.46 9.17 17.21
CA GLY A 261 -5.54 7.71 17.09
C GLY A 261 -4.21 7.12 16.64
N CYS A 262 -3.12 7.47 17.33
CA CYS A 262 -1.77 7.21 16.84
C CYS A 262 -1.36 5.72 16.80
N GLY A 263 -2.11 4.84 17.48
CA GLY A 263 -1.77 3.43 17.62
C GLY A 263 -0.33 3.28 18.11
N TRP A 264 0.45 2.42 17.46
CA TRP A 264 1.86 2.20 17.79
C TRP A 264 2.84 3.26 17.20
N GLY A 265 2.33 4.40 16.73
CA GLY A 265 3.12 5.49 16.18
C GLY A 265 3.67 5.16 14.80
N ARG A 266 2.85 4.54 13.94
CA ARG A 266 3.25 4.09 12.60
C ARG A 266 3.74 5.24 11.71
N MET A 267 2.94 6.30 11.59
CA MET A 267 3.21 7.39 10.65
C MET A 267 4.14 8.46 11.25
N ILE A 268 4.04 8.70 12.55
CA ILE A 268 4.83 9.75 13.24
C ILE A 268 6.35 9.57 13.10
N ARG A 269 6.82 8.33 12.87
CA ARG A 269 8.22 7.97 12.61
C ARG A 269 8.79 8.65 11.36
N PHE A 270 7.97 8.85 10.33
CA PHE A 270 8.43 9.50 9.10
C PHE A 270 8.63 11.00 9.29
N PHE A 271 7.77 11.64 10.10
CA PHE A 271 7.85 13.07 10.40
C PHE A 271 9.08 13.47 11.24
N ILE A 272 9.80 12.51 11.84
CA ILE A 272 11.06 12.77 12.55
C ILE A 272 12.07 13.50 11.65
N LYS A 273 12.06 13.28 10.33
CA LYS A 273 12.97 13.96 9.40
C LYS A 273 12.62 15.42 9.16
N ASP A 274 11.34 15.79 9.31
CA ASP A 274 10.84 17.13 8.94
C ASP A 274 10.65 18.03 10.17
N ILE A 275 10.27 17.45 11.31
CA ILE A 275 9.74 18.18 12.48
C ILE A 275 10.48 17.79 13.76
N ALA A 276 10.74 18.79 14.62
CA ALA A 276 11.34 18.63 15.95
C ALA A 276 10.52 17.66 16.83
N ALA A 277 11.14 16.76 17.60
CA ALA A 277 10.43 15.74 18.38
C ALA A 277 9.49 16.36 19.41
N GLU A 278 9.87 17.48 20.03
CA GLU A 278 9.02 18.24 20.94
C GLU A 278 7.73 18.78 20.28
N ASN A 279 7.69 18.80 18.94
CA ASN A 279 6.57 19.25 18.12
C ASN A 279 5.77 18.08 17.50
N LEU A 280 6.17 16.83 17.74
CA LEU A 280 5.43 15.62 17.37
C LEU A 280 4.52 15.20 18.54
N TYR A 281 3.23 15.08 18.28
CA TYR A 281 2.24 14.65 19.28
C TYR A 281 1.44 13.45 18.76
N GLY A 282 1.20 12.46 19.62
CA GLY A 282 0.31 11.35 19.34
C GLY A 282 -0.64 11.11 20.51
N ILE A 283 -1.93 10.93 20.22
CA ILE A 283 -2.92 10.55 21.23
C ILE A 283 -3.70 9.32 20.79
N ASP A 284 -4.01 8.45 21.73
CA ASP A 284 -4.78 7.24 21.51
C ASP A 284 -5.57 6.91 22.79
N VAL A 285 -6.76 6.33 22.64
CA VAL A 285 -7.59 5.91 23.78
C VAL A 285 -7.06 4.64 24.43
N ASN A 286 -6.27 3.83 23.71
CA ASN A 286 -5.65 2.64 24.23
C ASN A 286 -4.30 2.97 24.90
N SER A 287 -4.25 2.85 26.23
CA SER A 287 -3.02 3.12 27.00
C SER A 287 -1.86 2.20 26.61
N GLU A 288 -2.11 0.96 26.19
CA GLU A 288 -1.07 0.04 25.73
C GLU A 288 -0.37 0.58 24.47
N MET A 289 -1.12 1.24 23.57
CA MET A 289 -0.55 1.85 22.37
C MET A 289 0.36 3.03 22.70
N ILE A 290 -0.02 3.81 23.72
CA ILE A 290 0.81 4.90 24.24
C ILE A 290 2.09 4.35 24.86
N ASP A 291 2.01 3.30 25.67
CA ASP A 291 3.19 2.63 26.23
C ASP A 291 4.11 2.09 25.13
N ILE A 292 3.56 1.51 24.07
CA ILE A 292 4.34 1.08 22.90
C ILE A 292 5.03 2.26 22.23
N CYS A 293 4.35 3.39 22.03
CA CYS A 293 4.96 4.58 21.43
C CYS A 293 6.14 5.09 22.28
N LEU A 294 5.93 5.19 23.59
CA LEU A 294 6.96 5.64 24.53
C LEU A 294 8.19 4.73 24.54
N ASN A 295 8.01 3.42 24.41
CA ASN A 295 9.10 2.44 24.44
C ASN A 295 9.80 2.25 23.07
N THR A 296 9.05 2.33 21.98
CA THR A 296 9.53 1.96 20.64
C THR A 296 9.83 3.18 19.77
N VAL A 297 8.98 4.21 19.77
CA VAL A 297 9.29 5.45 19.03
C VAL A 297 10.30 6.28 19.80
N ARG A 298 10.09 6.40 21.13
CA ARG A 298 10.91 7.17 22.10
C ARG A 298 11.05 8.68 21.82
N LEU A 299 10.56 9.14 20.67
CA LEU A 299 10.66 10.50 20.16
C LEU A 299 9.24 11.04 19.93
N GLY A 300 8.92 12.18 20.54
CA GLY A 300 7.57 12.74 20.48
C GLY A 300 6.90 12.80 21.85
N ASN A 301 5.68 13.34 21.86
CA ASN A 301 4.84 13.47 23.04
C ASN A 301 3.63 12.56 22.87
N TYR A 302 3.48 11.55 23.73
CA TYR A 302 2.40 10.58 23.67
C TYR A 302 1.55 10.62 24.93
N SER A 303 0.23 10.65 24.78
CA SER A 303 -0.69 10.68 25.91
C SER A 303 -1.99 9.94 25.64
N VAL A 304 -2.54 9.32 26.68
CA VAL A 304 -3.84 8.65 26.62
C VAL A 304 -4.95 9.69 26.42
N GLY A 305 -5.72 9.53 25.34
CA GLY A 305 -6.86 10.36 24.99
C GLY A 305 -8.16 9.91 25.67
N LYS A 306 -9.22 10.70 25.47
CA LYS A 306 -10.59 10.35 25.90
C LYS A 306 -11.38 9.81 24.72
N LEU A 307 -12.43 9.03 25.00
CA LEU A 307 -13.37 8.57 23.97
C LEU A 307 -14.19 9.73 23.37
N GLU A 308 -14.57 10.70 24.20
CA GLU A 308 -15.27 11.92 23.75
C GLU A 308 -14.42 13.17 23.98
N PRO A 309 -14.58 14.21 23.16
CA PRO A 309 -13.92 15.49 23.36
C PRO A 309 -14.42 16.20 24.64
N PRO A 310 -13.69 17.22 25.13
CA PRO A 310 -12.51 17.84 24.52
C PRO A 310 -11.19 17.13 24.85
N THR A 311 -10.20 17.37 24.01
CA THR A 311 -8.79 17.13 24.31
C THR A 311 -8.30 18.12 25.36
N GLU A 312 -7.16 17.81 25.98
CA GLU A 312 -6.48 18.72 26.92
C GLU A 312 -5.63 19.79 26.21
N PHE A 313 -5.63 19.82 24.87
CA PHE A 313 -4.85 20.79 24.10
C PHE A 313 -5.52 22.17 24.05
N ALA A 314 -4.71 23.22 24.11
CA ALA A 314 -5.19 24.58 23.91
C ALA A 314 -5.71 24.78 22.47
N GLY A 315 -6.60 25.75 22.26
CA GLY A 315 -7.00 26.15 20.92
C GLY A 315 -5.80 26.64 20.10
N ASP A 316 -5.88 26.53 18.77
CA ASP A 316 -4.84 27.02 17.85
C ASP A 316 -3.42 26.49 18.14
N SER A 317 -3.30 25.21 18.52
CA SER A 317 -2.05 24.58 18.93
C SER A 317 -1.27 23.91 17.79
N PHE A 318 -1.96 23.43 16.75
CA PHE A 318 -1.39 22.55 15.73
C PHE A 318 -1.47 23.13 14.32
N ASP A 319 -0.41 22.93 13.54
CA ASP A 319 -0.37 23.27 12.11
C ASP A 319 -1.02 22.17 11.27
N VAL A 320 -0.88 20.91 11.71
CA VAL A 320 -1.50 19.72 11.10
C VAL A 320 -2.11 18.85 12.19
N VAL A 321 -3.34 18.40 11.96
CA VAL A 321 -3.94 17.29 12.69
C VAL A 321 -4.29 16.22 11.67
N TYR A 322 -3.91 14.98 11.92
CA TYR A 322 -4.29 13.87 11.06
C TYR A 322 -4.85 12.69 11.84
N ALA A 323 -5.70 11.90 11.19
CA ALA A 323 -6.28 10.69 11.79
C ALA A 323 -6.44 9.60 10.73
N TYR A 324 -5.83 8.44 10.94
CA TYR A 324 -5.90 7.32 10.00
C TYR A 324 -6.73 6.19 10.60
N SER A 325 -7.82 5.85 9.91
CA SER A 325 -8.80 4.84 10.30
C SER A 325 -9.38 5.07 11.69
N VAL A 326 -9.71 6.33 12.01
CA VAL A 326 -10.47 6.70 13.21
C VAL A 326 -11.89 7.09 12.82
N PHE A 327 -12.04 8.06 11.92
CA PHE A 327 -13.34 8.56 11.46
C PHE A 327 -14.15 7.52 10.67
N SER A 328 -13.48 6.45 10.19
CA SER A 328 -14.09 5.24 9.62
C SER A 328 -14.91 4.42 10.62
N HIS A 329 -14.84 4.74 11.94
CA HIS A 329 -15.48 3.93 12.97
C HIS A 329 -16.38 4.67 13.95
N LEU A 330 -16.42 6.00 13.91
CA LEU A 330 -17.17 6.79 14.88
C LEU A 330 -18.64 6.91 14.49
N SER A 331 -19.56 6.78 15.44
CA SER A 331 -20.97 7.16 15.24
C SER A 331 -21.10 8.65 14.86
N GLU A 332 -22.16 9.02 14.13
CA GLU A 332 -22.34 10.39 13.61
C GLU A 332 -22.25 11.48 14.69
N ALA A 333 -22.89 11.27 15.85
CA ALA A 333 -22.89 12.23 16.94
C ALA A 333 -21.48 12.49 17.51
N VAL A 334 -20.69 11.42 17.65
CA VAL A 334 -19.31 11.46 18.13
C VAL A 334 -18.40 12.07 17.07
N HIS A 335 -18.62 11.67 15.82
CA HIS A 335 -17.87 12.11 14.65
C HIS A 335 -17.91 13.64 14.51
N ILE A 336 -19.10 14.25 14.59
CA ILE A 336 -19.24 15.72 14.53
C ILE A 336 -18.55 16.41 15.71
N LYS A 337 -18.73 15.91 16.94
CA LYS A 337 -18.07 16.46 18.13
C LYS A 337 -16.54 16.46 17.98
N TRP A 338 -15.97 15.40 17.40
CA TRP A 338 -14.53 15.35 17.12
C TRP A 338 -14.12 16.33 16.02
N VAL A 339 -14.87 16.50 14.94
CA VAL A 339 -14.57 17.52 13.92
C VAL A 339 -14.51 18.92 14.53
N GLU A 340 -15.47 19.26 15.41
CA GLU A 340 -15.51 20.53 16.13
C GLU A 340 -14.26 20.71 17.01
N GLU A 341 -13.91 19.69 17.80
CA GLU A 341 -12.75 19.72 18.67
C GLU A 341 -11.42 19.80 17.89
N LEU A 342 -11.27 19.04 16.81
CA LEU A 342 -10.08 19.06 15.97
C LEU A 342 -9.95 20.41 15.25
N SER A 343 -11.07 21.04 14.85
CA SER A 343 -11.08 22.42 14.34
C SER A 343 -10.63 23.42 15.41
N ARG A 344 -11.07 23.26 16.66
CA ARG A 344 -10.68 24.14 17.78
C ARG A 344 -9.16 24.16 17.98
N ILE A 345 -8.51 22.99 17.98
CA ILE A 345 -7.07 22.87 18.27
C ILE A 345 -6.17 23.16 17.06
N LEU A 346 -6.71 23.20 15.85
CA LEU A 346 -5.97 23.64 14.67
C LEU A 346 -5.72 25.15 14.70
N LYS A 347 -4.53 25.59 14.31
CA LYS A 347 -4.23 27.01 14.06
C LYS A 347 -5.04 27.53 12.87
N PRO A 348 -5.36 28.83 12.79
CA PRO A 348 -5.97 29.42 11.59
C PRO A 348 -5.13 29.11 10.36
N GLY A 349 -5.72 28.50 9.34
CA GLY A 349 -5.09 27.99 8.12
C GLY A 349 -4.36 26.64 8.26
N GLY A 350 -4.39 26.00 9.43
CA GLY A 350 -3.88 24.64 9.63
C GLY A 350 -4.79 23.60 8.96
N ILE A 351 -4.27 22.39 8.73
CA ILE A 351 -4.97 21.35 7.98
C ILE A 351 -5.44 20.19 8.87
N LEU A 352 -6.66 19.72 8.63
CA LEU A 352 -7.16 18.44 9.08
C LEU A 352 -7.14 17.47 7.90
N ILE A 353 -6.47 16.32 8.06
CA ILE A 353 -6.44 15.29 7.02
C ILE A 353 -6.74 13.92 7.65
N VAL A 354 -7.83 13.29 7.21
CA VAL A 354 -8.31 12.04 7.81
C VAL A 354 -8.66 10.99 6.77
N THR A 355 -8.70 9.73 7.17
CA THR A 355 -9.28 8.67 6.35
C THR A 355 -10.66 8.24 6.85
N VAL A 356 -11.52 7.82 5.91
CA VAL A 356 -12.90 7.35 6.12
C VAL A 356 -13.22 6.19 5.18
N TRP A 357 -14.24 5.38 5.49
CA TRP A 357 -14.79 4.47 4.49
C TRP A 357 -15.56 5.26 3.42
N GLY A 358 -15.22 5.02 2.15
CA GLY A 358 -15.90 5.57 0.97
C GLY A 358 -16.97 4.61 0.42
N ARG A 359 -17.51 4.95 -0.75
CA ARG A 359 -18.64 4.23 -1.37
C ARG A 359 -18.37 2.73 -1.54
N ASN A 360 -17.14 2.38 -1.92
CA ASN A 360 -16.73 1.01 -2.23
C ASN A 360 -16.75 0.07 -1.02
N PHE A 361 -16.75 0.60 0.21
CA PHE A 361 -16.84 -0.24 1.40
C PHE A 361 -18.20 -0.94 1.55
N ILE A 362 -19.27 -0.33 1.02
CA ILE A 362 -20.61 -0.95 0.96
C ILE A 362 -20.55 -2.24 0.14
N GLU A 363 -19.84 -2.17 -0.99
CA GLU A 363 -19.65 -3.28 -1.91
C GLU A 363 -18.74 -4.36 -1.34
N PHE A 364 -17.69 -3.94 -0.62
CA PHE A 364 -16.87 -4.87 0.14
C PHE A 364 -17.70 -5.66 1.16
N CYS A 365 -18.54 -5.00 1.95
CA CYS A 365 -19.45 -5.67 2.90
C CYS A 365 -20.40 -6.65 2.19
N ARG A 366 -20.92 -6.29 1.01
CA ARG A 366 -21.73 -7.19 0.17
C ARG A 366 -20.95 -8.42 -0.26
N SER A 367 -19.70 -8.24 -0.70
CA SER A 367 -18.86 -9.34 -1.21
C SER A 367 -18.60 -10.42 -0.16
N LEU A 368 -18.57 -10.07 1.12
CA LEU A 368 -18.30 -11.00 2.22
C LEU A 368 -19.50 -11.92 2.54
N ARG A 369 -20.69 -11.65 2.03
CA ARG A 369 -21.90 -12.42 2.35
C ARG A 369 -21.85 -13.83 1.74
N GLY A 370 -22.33 -14.81 2.49
CA GLY A 370 -22.40 -16.20 2.03
C GLY A 370 -21.04 -16.92 1.98
N GLN A 371 -19.95 -16.27 2.40
CA GLN A 371 -18.64 -16.88 2.56
C GLN A 371 -18.45 -17.31 4.03
N ASN A 372 -17.72 -18.41 4.25
CA ASN A 372 -17.36 -18.84 5.60
C ASN A 372 -16.09 -18.11 6.04
N HIS A 373 -16.22 -17.19 7.00
CA HIS A 373 -15.10 -16.39 7.49
C HIS A 373 -14.60 -16.90 8.83
N GLU A 374 -13.29 -17.11 8.94
CA GLU A 374 -12.68 -17.54 10.21
C GLU A 374 -12.61 -16.39 11.23
N PHE A 375 -12.47 -15.14 10.78
CA PHE A 375 -12.33 -13.96 11.64
C PHE A 375 -13.67 -13.27 11.93
N ASP A 376 -13.92 -12.96 13.20
CA ASP A 376 -15.18 -12.36 13.67
C ASP A 376 -15.45 -10.97 13.07
N TRP A 377 -14.40 -10.23 12.75
CA TRP A 377 -14.48 -8.98 12.01
C TRP A 377 -15.19 -9.13 10.66
N TYR A 378 -14.77 -10.07 9.82
CA TYR A 378 -15.40 -10.29 8.51
C TYR A 378 -16.85 -10.77 8.64
N LYS A 379 -17.18 -11.50 9.72
CA LYS A 379 -18.56 -11.86 10.04
C LYS A 379 -19.38 -10.62 10.39
N ALA A 380 -18.84 -9.68 11.17
CA ALA A 380 -19.51 -8.42 11.49
C ALA A 380 -19.73 -7.55 10.24
N LEU A 381 -18.73 -7.48 9.35
CA LEU A 381 -18.83 -6.76 8.07
C LEU A 381 -19.84 -7.38 7.10
N ALA A 382 -19.90 -8.71 7.00
CA ALA A 382 -20.90 -9.39 6.17
C ALA A 382 -22.35 -9.04 6.59
N ASN A 383 -22.54 -8.72 7.88
CA ASN A 383 -23.81 -8.30 8.46
C ASN A 383 -24.04 -6.77 8.44
N SER A 384 -23.10 -6.00 7.88
CA SER A 384 -23.22 -4.55 7.76
C SER A 384 -23.85 -4.15 6.43
N PHE A 385 -24.61 -3.06 6.45
CA PHE A 385 -25.26 -2.46 5.26
C PHE A 385 -26.04 -3.49 4.41
N LEU A 386 -26.85 -4.34 5.07
CA LEU A 386 -27.52 -5.51 4.45
C LEU A 386 -28.34 -5.16 3.20
N ASP A 387 -29.08 -4.05 3.25
CA ASP A 387 -29.70 -3.48 2.06
C ASP A 387 -28.67 -2.62 1.30
N THR A 388 -27.87 -3.29 0.46
CA THR A 388 -26.77 -2.66 -0.27
C THR A 388 -27.27 -1.55 -1.19
N GLU A 389 -28.37 -1.77 -1.91
CA GLU A 389 -28.90 -0.77 -2.85
C GLU A 389 -29.40 0.48 -2.11
N ALA A 390 -30.10 0.30 -0.98
CA ALA A 390 -30.50 1.42 -0.13
C ALA A 390 -29.28 2.16 0.44
N ALA A 391 -28.24 1.43 0.89
CA ALA A 391 -27.01 2.03 1.41
C ALA A 391 -26.26 2.84 0.33
N LEU A 392 -26.16 2.31 -0.89
CA LEU A 392 -25.56 3.02 -2.03
C LEU A 392 -26.35 4.29 -2.35
N ALA A 393 -27.69 4.20 -2.40
CA ALA A 393 -28.54 5.35 -2.63
C ALA A 393 -28.43 6.39 -1.51
N ASP A 394 -28.34 5.98 -0.26
CA ASP A 394 -28.17 6.87 0.89
C ASP A 394 -26.81 7.58 0.86
N TYR A 395 -25.73 6.87 0.47
CA TYR A 395 -24.42 7.46 0.25
C TYR A 395 -24.46 8.50 -0.88
N ASP A 396 -25.06 8.14 -2.02
CA ASP A 396 -25.17 9.02 -3.20
C ASP A 396 -26.04 10.27 -2.91
N ASN A 397 -27.00 10.16 -1.98
CA ASN A 397 -27.79 11.28 -1.45
C ASN A 397 -27.08 12.10 -0.35
N GLY A 398 -25.83 11.76 -0.02
CA GLY A 398 -25.03 12.54 0.91
C GLY A 398 -25.35 12.30 2.39
N LYS A 399 -25.86 11.11 2.75
CA LYS A 399 -26.12 10.75 4.15
C LYS A 399 -24.86 10.24 4.85
N PHE A 400 -24.91 10.22 6.18
CA PHE A 400 -23.99 9.47 7.03
C PHE A 400 -24.52 8.05 7.18
N LEU A 401 -23.67 7.05 6.98
CA LEU A 401 -24.06 5.66 7.15
C LEU A 401 -23.25 5.04 8.29
N TYR A 402 -23.92 4.32 9.17
CA TYR A 402 -23.30 3.71 10.34
C TYR A 402 -23.82 2.29 10.57
N SER A 403 -22.90 1.35 10.76
CA SER A 403 -23.19 -0.02 11.20
C SER A 403 -22.55 -0.24 12.57
N ALA A 404 -23.36 -0.51 13.59
CA ALA A 404 -22.90 -0.63 14.97
C ALA A 404 -22.26 -2.02 15.22
N THR A 405 -21.01 -2.20 14.82
CA THR A 405 -20.25 -3.46 14.98
C THR A 405 -19.56 -3.57 16.34
N GLY A 406 -19.20 -2.45 16.97
CA GLY A 406 -18.41 -2.41 18.21
C GLY A 406 -16.93 -2.71 18.00
N GLY A 407 -16.09 -2.39 19.00
CA GLY A 407 -14.64 -2.61 18.98
C GLY A 407 -14.14 -3.48 20.14
N GLY A 408 -15.00 -4.34 20.69
CA GLY A 408 -14.74 -5.11 21.92
C GLY A 408 -15.23 -4.41 23.20
N PRO A 409 -14.87 -4.91 24.39
CA PRO A 409 -15.44 -4.45 25.67
C PRO A 409 -15.18 -2.97 25.99
N ALA A 410 -14.10 -2.39 25.45
CA ALA A 410 -13.70 -1.00 25.67
C ALA A 410 -14.35 0.01 24.71
N LEU A 411 -14.98 -0.48 23.62
CA LEU A 411 -15.53 0.34 22.54
C LEU A 411 -16.97 -0.10 22.25
N PRO A 412 -17.96 0.44 22.97
CA PRO A 412 -19.35 0.01 22.84
C PRO A 412 -19.91 0.38 21.46
N ALA A 413 -20.81 -0.46 20.95
CA ALA A 413 -21.43 -0.30 19.63
C ALA A 413 -22.22 1.03 19.47
N SER A 414 -22.63 1.65 20.58
CA SER A 414 -23.24 2.97 20.62
C SER A 414 -22.29 4.11 20.18
N PHE A 415 -20.99 3.84 20.13
CA PHE A 415 -19.94 4.82 19.82
C PHE A 415 -19.04 4.35 18.66
N TYR A 416 -18.71 3.06 18.60
CA TYR A 416 -17.75 2.47 17.67
C TYR A 416 -18.40 1.43 16.74
N GLY A 417 -18.11 1.51 15.45
CA GLY A 417 -18.69 0.65 14.42
C GLY A 417 -18.02 0.84 13.06
N GLU A 418 -18.79 0.70 11.97
CA GLU A 418 -18.37 1.09 10.62
C GLU A 418 -19.11 2.33 10.17
N ALA A 419 -18.38 3.39 9.84
CA ALA A 419 -18.91 4.67 9.37
C ALA A 419 -18.48 4.94 7.92
N ILE A 420 -19.46 5.12 7.03
CA ILE A 420 -19.24 5.45 5.61
C ILE A 420 -19.63 6.90 5.37
N ILE A 421 -18.69 7.66 4.81
CA ILE A 421 -18.75 9.11 4.78
C ILE A 421 -18.69 9.60 3.34
N SER A 422 -19.78 10.24 2.88
CA SER A 422 -19.85 10.80 1.54
C SER A 422 -19.23 12.20 1.46
N PRO A 423 -18.68 12.61 0.31
CA PRO A 423 -18.17 13.97 0.13
C PRO A 423 -19.27 15.03 0.31
N ALA A 424 -20.52 14.70 -0.04
CA ALA A 424 -21.67 15.59 0.18
C ALA A 424 -22.00 15.79 1.67
N TYR A 425 -21.86 14.74 2.49
CA TYR A 425 -21.97 14.86 3.95
C TYR A 425 -20.88 15.79 4.50
N VAL A 426 -19.61 15.59 4.11
CA VAL A 426 -18.48 16.43 4.57
C VAL A 426 -18.72 17.90 4.23
N LYS A 427 -19.09 18.19 2.98
CA LYS A 427 -19.40 19.56 2.52
C LYS A 427 -20.58 20.21 3.24
N ARG A 428 -21.46 19.43 3.86
CA ARG A 428 -22.63 19.94 4.60
C ARG A 428 -22.34 20.10 6.09
N GLU A 429 -21.74 19.09 6.72
CA GLU A 429 -21.58 19.04 8.17
C GLU A 429 -20.23 19.55 8.63
N TRP A 430 -19.13 19.15 7.97
CA TRP A 430 -17.78 19.57 8.36
C TRP A 430 -17.48 21.00 7.94
N ALA A 431 -18.07 21.44 6.82
CA ALA A 431 -17.93 22.80 6.30
C ALA A 431 -18.42 23.90 7.27
N LYS A 432 -19.16 23.52 8.32
CA LYS A 432 -19.57 24.41 9.41
C LYS A 432 -18.38 24.86 10.27
N TYR A 433 -17.29 24.08 10.31
CA TYR A 433 -16.13 24.31 11.16
C TYR A 433 -14.83 24.53 10.39
N LEU A 434 -14.70 23.95 9.19
CA LEU A 434 -13.48 23.94 8.38
C LEU A 434 -13.80 24.17 6.90
N THR A 435 -12.88 24.71 6.13
CA THR A 435 -13.00 24.83 4.67
C THR A 435 -12.68 23.48 4.02
N PHE A 436 -13.56 23.02 3.12
CA PHE A 436 -13.31 21.81 2.32
C PHE A 436 -12.19 22.05 1.30
N CYS A 437 -11.16 21.19 1.29
CA CYS A 437 -10.05 21.28 0.35
C CYS A 437 -10.08 20.14 -0.67
N ASP A 438 -10.17 18.89 -0.21
CA ASP A 438 -10.10 17.72 -1.08
C ASP A 438 -10.85 16.51 -0.52
N PHE A 439 -11.24 15.59 -1.41
CA PHE A 439 -11.78 14.28 -1.09
C PHE A 439 -11.23 13.27 -2.11
N MET A 440 -10.28 12.44 -1.68
CA MET A 440 -9.63 11.45 -2.52
C MET A 440 -10.20 10.06 -2.19
N ASP A 441 -10.96 9.45 -3.08
CA ASP A 441 -11.50 8.09 -2.93
C ASP A 441 -10.97 7.22 -4.07
N ASP A 442 -9.68 6.96 -4.00
CA ASP A 442 -8.92 6.18 -4.98
C ASP A 442 -8.31 4.94 -4.29
N PRO A 443 -8.94 3.75 -4.46
CA PRO A 443 -8.45 2.50 -3.92
C PRO A 443 -7.04 2.11 -4.36
N ALA A 444 -6.51 2.66 -5.45
CA ALA A 444 -5.14 2.42 -5.88
C ALA A 444 -4.11 3.16 -4.99
N LYS A 445 -4.52 4.25 -4.33
CA LYS A 445 -3.69 5.01 -3.38
C LYS A 445 -3.95 4.60 -1.93
N PHE A 446 -5.22 4.51 -1.54
CA PHE A 446 -5.63 4.16 -0.19
C PHE A 446 -6.89 3.29 -0.22
N ASN A 447 -6.91 2.22 0.57
CA ASN A 447 -8.12 1.41 0.76
C ASN A 447 -9.29 2.19 1.43
N GLN A 448 -9.01 3.37 1.96
CA GLN A 448 -9.97 4.30 2.57
C GLN A 448 -9.90 5.65 1.85
N ALA A 449 -11.04 6.34 1.75
CA ALA A 449 -11.06 7.68 1.21
C ALA A 449 -10.35 8.65 2.17
N VAL A 450 -9.71 9.69 1.64
CA VAL A 450 -9.00 10.73 2.38
C VAL A 450 -9.76 12.05 2.26
N ILE A 451 -10.07 12.67 3.39
CA ILE A 451 -10.67 14.00 3.47
C ILE A 451 -9.59 15.00 3.87
N VAL A 452 -9.50 16.12 3.14
CA VAL A 452 -8.63 17.24 3.50
C VAL A 452 -9.48 18.48 3.74
N MET A 453 -9.31 19.08 4.91
CA MET A 453 -9.95 20.33 5.30
C MET A 453 -8.91 21.32 5.82
N GLN A 454 -9.22 22.61 5.75
CA GLN A 454 -8.36 23.67 6.29
C GLN A 454 -9.15 24.58 7.22
N LYS A 455 -8.58 24.93 8.37
CA LYS A 455 -9.20 25.93 9.26
C LYS A 455 -9.19 27.29 8.55
N PRO A 456 -10.31 28.02 8.47
CA PRO A 456 -10.33 29.34 7.85
C PRO A 456 -9.29 30.28 8.49
N VAL A 457 -8.55 31.02 7.66
CA VAL A 457 -7.71 32.11 8.14
C VAL A 457 -8.64 33.27 8.44
N SER A 458 -8.78 33.66 9.71
CA SER A 458 -9.47 34.91 10.03
C SER A 458 -8.69 36.05 9.38
N ASN A 459 -9.24 36.66 8.33
CA ASN A 459 -8.72 37.93 7.84
C ASN A 459 -8.79 38.93 8.99
N SER A 460 -7.64 39.32 9.53
CA SER A 460 -7.49 40.57 10.26
C SER A 460 -7.60 41.73 9.25
N LEU A 461 -8.78 41.92 8.68
CA LEU A 461 -9.26 43.26 8.37
C LEU A 461 -9.87 43.76 9.67
N ALA A 462 -9.32 44.85 10.19
CA ALA A 462 -9.87 45.57 11.32
C ALA A 462 -11.38 45.75 11.11
N SER A 463 -12.19 45.03 11.89
CA SER A 463 -13.55 45.50 12.17
C SER A 463 -13.41 46.68 13.11
N PRO A 464 -14.17 47.78 12.93
CA PRO A 464 -14.12 48.91 13.84
C PRO A 464 -14.44 48.39 15.25
N SER A 465 -13.60 48.76 16.20
CA SER A 465 -13.84 48.51 17.62
C SER A 465 -15.26 48.93 17.99
N LEU A 466 -16.09 47.96 18.36
CA LEU A 466 -17.24 48.23 19.22
C LEU A 466 -16.68 48.67 20.59
N PRO A 467 -17.08 49.83 21.11
CA PRO A 467 -16.54 50.34 22.37
C PRO A 467 -16.98 49.47 23.54
N SER A 468 -16.10 49.34 24.53
CA SER A 468 -16.37 48.68 25.80
C SER A 468 -17.61 49.27 26.51
N PRO A 469 -18.30 48.50 27.37
CA PRO A 469 -19.53 48.96 28.00
C PRO A 469 -19.22 50.06 29.01
N ILE A 470 -19.73 51.26 28.73
CA ILE A 470 -19.84 52.33 29.74
C ILE A 470 -21.18 52.15 30.43
N ASP A 471 -21.04 51.81 31.71
CA ASP A 471 -21.87 52.14 32.87
C ASP A 471 -23.18 52.91 32.62
N THR A 472 -24.30 52.28 32.96
CA THR A 472 -25.61 52.92 33.03
C THR A 472 -25.77 53.65 34.36
N SER A 473 -25.64 54.98 34.36
CA SER A 473 -26.36 55.82 35.32
C SER A 473 -26.91 57.10 34.65
N GLU A 474 -28.25 57.16 34.66
CA GLU A 474 -29.08 58.35 34.82
C GLU A 474 -28.97 59.56 33.87
N SER A 475 -30.05 59.74 33.09
CA SER A 475 -30.98 60.89 33.18
C SER A 475 -31.26 61.65 31.87
N LYS A 476 -32.57 61.63 31.52
CA LYS A 476 -33.42 62.73 31.00
C LYS A 476 -32.84 63.65 29.92
N ASN A 477 -33.43 63.64 28.72
CA ASN A 477 -34.58 64.49 28.36
C ASN A 477 -34.94 64.43 26.86
N GLU A 478 -36.22 64.14 26.63
CA GLU A 478 -37.16 64.79 25.71
C GLU A 478 -36.81 65.20 24.26
N SER A 479 -37.66 64.67 23.36
CA SER A 479 -38.31 65.37 22.22
C SER A 479 -37.50 65.40 20.90
N LYS A 480 -38.04 65.20 19.69
CA LYS A 480 -39.40 65.39 19.12
C LYS A 480 -39.42 64.87 17.65
N PHE A 481 -40.57 64.35 17.20
CA PHE A 481 -41.11 64.21 15.80
C PHE A 481 -40.27 63.46 14.72
N SER A 482 -40.80 62.81 13.69
CA SER A 482 -42.12 62.31 13.24
C SER A 482 -41.98 61.95 11.75
N ALA A 483 -42.74 60.94 11.29
CA ALA A 483 -43.22 60.64 9.92
C ALA A 483 -42.76 59.24 9.42
N VAL A 484 -43.57 58.16 9.52
CA VAL A 484 -44.77 57.80 8.70
C VAL A 484 -44.36 57.49 7.25
N LEU A 485 -44.05 56.21 6.94
CA LEU A 485 -44.88 55.20 6.22
C LEU A 485 -45.04 55.49 4.69
N PRO A 486 -45.34 54.52 3.78
CA PRO A 486 -45.83 53.14 3.98
C PRO A 486 -45.23 52.05 3.06
N LEU A 487 -45.63 50.79 3.29
CA LEU A 487 -45.63 49.67 2.32
C LEU A 487 -46.86 49.77 1.39
N PRO A 488 -46.79 49.27 0.15
CA PRO A 488 -47.90 48.41 -0.33
C PRO A 488 -47.51 47.23 -1.24
N GLN A 489 -48.48 46.31 -1.34
CA GLN A 489 -48.51 44.99 -1.99
C GLN A 489 -48.64 44.99 -3.54
N GLU A 490 -48.18 43.85 -4.11
CA GLU A 490 -48.65 43.08 -5.30
C GLU A 490 -48.84 43.72 -6.69
N ILE A 491 -48.28 43.08 -7.74
CA ILE A 491 -48.87 42.78 -9.08
C ILE A 491 -47.98 41.77 -9.85
N VAL A 492 -48.64 40.98 -10.71
CA VAL A 492 -48.27 39.76 -11.43
C VAL A 492 -47.58 39.97 -12.80
N ASP A 493 -46.74 39.00 -13.21
CA ASP A 493 -46.20 38.59 -14.53
C ASP A 493 -45.59 39.58 -15.56
N ARG A 494 -44.29 39.41 -15.89
CA ARG A 494 -43.72 38.89 -17.17
C ARG A 494 -42.25 39.30 -17.39
N ASP A 495 -41.43 38.26 -17.56
CA ASP A 495 -40.26 38.05 -18.43
C ASP A 495 -39.06 39.03 -18.57
N SER A 496 -37.88 38.39 -18.49
CA SER A 496 -36.57 38.71 -19.08
C SER A 496 -35.67 39.84 -18.51
N SER A 497 -34.46 39.38 -18.17
CA SER A 497 -33.15 40.04 -18.25
C SER A 497 -32.48 40.56 -16.97
N SER A 498 -31.24 40.09 -16.79
CA SER A 498 -30.13 40.59 -15.96
C SER A 498 -30.09 40.24 -14.46
N GLN A 499 -29.29 39.22 -14.11
CA GLN A 499 -28.21 39.28 -13.10
C GLN A 499 -27.40 37.95 -13.06
N PRO A 500 -26.12 37.98 -12.64
CA PRO A 500 -25.10 37.03 -13.06
C PRO A 500 -25.23 35.68 -12.34
N LYS A 501 -25.20 34.60 -13.12
CA LYS A 501 -25.01 33.25 -12.61
C LYS A 501 -23.58 33.14 -12.07
N ILE A 502 -23.44 32.94 -10.76
CA ILE A 502 -22.28 32.24 -10.19
C ILE A 502 -22.70 30.77 -10.13
N GLN A 503 -22.63 30.14 -11.29
CA GLN A 503 -22.62 28.70 -11.49
C GLN A 503 -21.30 28.45 -12.25
N ASP A 504 -20.61 27.36 -11.90
CA ASP A 504 -19.38 26.84 -12.51
C ASP A 504 -18.05 27.23 -11.82
N SER A 505 -17.66 26.44 -10.81
CA SER A 505 -16.24 26.21 -10.52
C SER A 505 -15.90 24.84 -9.88
N TYR A 506 -16.83 23.87 -9.87
CA TYR A 506 -16.58 22.51 -9.36
C TYR A 506 -17.09 21.41 -10.31
N ARG A 507 -16.68 21.48 -11.59
CA ARG A 507 -16.86 20.42 -12.58
C ARG A 507 -15.64 20.41 -13.49
N ASN A 508 -14.82 19.37 -13.42
CA ASN A 508 -14.15 18.73 -14.56
C ASN A 508 -13.09 17.74 -14.06
N THR A 509 -13.52 16.58 -13.56
CA THR A 509 -12.68 15.39 -13.72
C THR A 509 -12.61 15.13 -15.22
N SER A 510 -11.41 15.00 -15.79
CA SER A 510 -11.22 14.76 -17.23
C SER A 510 -12.12 13.63 -17.72
N ALA A 511 -12.72 13.77 -18.90
CA ALA A 511 -13.49 12.68 -19.51
C ALA A 511 -12.64 11.40 -19.64
N VAL A 512 -11.33 11.54 -19.86
CA VAL A 512 -10.37 10.43 -19.92
C VAL A 512 -10.27 9.73 -18.57
N LEU A 513 -10.04 10.49 -17.49
CA LEU A 513 -9.92 9.94 -16.14
C LEU A 513 -11.21 9.24 -15.71
N GLN A 514 -12.38 9.79 -16.05
CA GLN A 514 -13.67 9.15 -15.78
C GLN A 514 -13.84 7.78 -16.45
N GLU A 515 -13.23 7.55 -17.62
CA GLU A 515 -13.25 6.23 -18.25
C GLU A 515 -12.18 5.30 -17.67
N ILE A 516 -11.02 5.83 -17.24
CA ILE A 516 -9.98 5.06 -16.52
C ILE A 516 -10.50 4.58 -15.15
N ASP A 517 -11.28 5.41 -14.44
CA ASP A 517 -11.89 5.07 -13.15
C ASP A 517 -12.87 3.89 -13.23
N LYS A 518 -13.35 3.55 -14.43
CA LYS A 518 -14.25 2.40 -14.66
C LYS A 518 -13.50 1.08 -14.82
N LEU A 519 -12.17 1.09 -14.87
CA LEU A 519 -11.38 -0.11 -15.04
C LEU A 519 -11.45 -1.00 -13.81
N ILE A 520 -11.89 -2.24 -13.99
CA ILE A 520 -11.91 -3.25 -12.93
C ILE A 520 -10.77 -4.22 -13.18
N TRP A 521 -9.68 -4.04 -12.44
CA TRP A 521 -8.50 -4.90 -12.51
C TRP A 521 -8.73 -6.22 -11.79
N GLN A 522 -8.36 -7.31 -12.45
CA GLN A 522 -8.27 -8.65 -11.88
C GLN A 522 -6.89 -9.21 -12.20
N LYS A 523 -6.57 -10.38 -11.62
CA LYS A 523 -5.24 -11.00 -11.75
C LYS A 523 -4.81 -11.20 -13.21
N ASP A 524 -5.73 -11.61 -14.09
CA ASP A 524 -5.44 -12.04 -15.46
C ASP A 524 -6.23 -11.26 -16.53
N ARG A 525 -7.00 -10.23 -16.12
CA ARG A 525 -7.83 -9.41 -17.02
C ARG A 525 -8.13 -8.05 -16.41
N VAL A 526 -8.53 -7.12 -17.27
CA VAL A 526 -9.16 -5.86 -16.88
C VAL A 526 -10.52 -5.75 -17.59
N LEU A 527 -11.53 -5.29 -16.87
CA LEU A 527 -12.86 -5.06 -17.42
C LEU A 527 -13.05 -3.55 -17.65
N LEU A 528 -13.67 -3.20 -18.77
CA LEU A 528 -14.09 -1.84 -19.07
C LEU A 528 -15.49 -1.90 -19.68
N ASN A 529 -16.49 -1.44 -18.94
CA ASN A 529 -17.90 -1.60 -19.31
C ASN A 529 -18.25 -3.08 -19.57
N ASP A 530 -18.75 -3.39 -20.76
CA ASP A 530 -19.09 -4.73 -21.26
C ASP A 530 -17.90 -5.48 -21.89
N LEU A 531 -16.72 -4.87 -21.94
CA LEU A 531 -15.54 -5.46 -22.57
C LEU A 531 -14.63 -6.14 -21.56
N VAL A 532 -14.06 -7.27 -21.99
CA VAL A 532 -13.05 -8.02 -21.26
C VAL A 532 -11.73 -7.92 -22.01
N PHE A 533 -10.69 -7.45 -21.33
CA PHE A 533 -9.33 -7.40 -21.83
C PHE A 533 -8.47 -8.38 -21.03
N ARG A 534 -8.05 -9.48 -21.63
CA ARG A 534 -7.17 -10.46 -20.99
C ARG A 534 -5.73 -9.95 -21.00
N LEU A 535 -5.03 -10.10 -19.87
CA LEU A 535 -3.65 -9.68 -19.67
C LEU A 535 -2.70 -10.83 -19.99
N GLU A 536 -2.10 -10.82 -21.18
CA GLU A 536 -1.27 -11.95 -21.65
C GLU A 536 -0.05 -12.22 -20.74
N GLN A 537 0.53 -11.17 -20.18
CA GLN A 537 1.65 -11.25 -19.24
C GLN A 537 1.30 -11.95 -17.92
N SER A 538 0.01 -12.14 -17.61
CA SER A 538 -0.48 -12.74 -16.37
C SER A 538 -1.16 -14.10 -16.58
N LYS A 539 -0.98 -14.71 -17.76
CA LYS A 539 -1.51 -16.02 -18.14
C LYS A 539 -1.11 -17.12 -17.15
N ALA A 540 -2.09 -17.71 -16.48
CA ALA A 540 -1.92 -18.88 -15.62
C ALA A 540 -2.12 -20.20 -16.40
N PRO A 541 -1.59 -21.35 -15.93
CA PRO A 541 -1.73 -22.65 -16.61
C PRO A 541 -3.18 -23.13 -16.80
N ASN A 542 -4.10 -22.69 -15.95
CA ASN A 542 -5.53 -23.02 -15.97
C ASN A 542 -6.36 -21.91 -16.61
N TRP A 543 -5.92 -21.36 -17.75
CA TRP A 543 -6.59 -20.21 -18.37
C TRP A 543 -7.93 -20.59 -19.00
N GLU A 544 -9.02 -19.94 -18.56
CA GLU A 544 -10.40 -20.25 -18.99
C GLU A 544 -11.00 -19.22 -19.96
N LEU A 545 -10.31 -18.11 -20.22
CA LEU A 545 -10.79 -17.07 -21.12
C LEU A 545 -10.68 -17.54 -22.57
N GLY A 546 -11.83 -17.77 -23.22
CA GLY A 546 -11.94 -18.14 -24.62
C GLY A 546 -11.61 -17.00 -25.61
N GLU A 547 -12.09 -17.11 -26.83
CA GLU A 547 -11.81 -16.13 -27.91
C GLU A 547 -12.68 -14.87 -27.87
N GLU A 548 -13.68 -14.80 -26.98
CA GLU A 548 -14.60 -13.64 -26.84
C GLU A 548 -14.06 -12.56 -25.89
N CYS A 549 -12.78 -12.20 -26.03
CA CYS A 549 -12.16 -11.10 -25.27
C CYS A 549 -11.00 -10.48 -26.06
N PHE A 550 -10.62 -9.25 -25.72
CA PHE A 550 -9.44 -8.59 -26.28
C PHE A 550 -8.16 -9.04 -25.59
N VAL A 551 -7.06 -9.15 -26.33
CA VAL A 551 -5.74 -9.34 -25.72
C VAL A 551 -5.10 -7.98 -25.49
N LEU A 552 -4.77 -7.68 -24.24
CA LEU A 552 -4.16 -6.41 -23.85
C LEU A 552 -2.80 -6.67 -23.20
N TYR A 553 -1.75 -6.15 -23.82
CA TYR A 553 -0.38 -6.21 -23.29
C TYR A 553 -0.01 -4.91 -22.58
N LYS A 554 -0.91 -4.41 -21.73
CA LYS A 554 -0.71 -3.19 -20.94
C LYS A 554 -0.96 -3.50 -19.46
N PRO A 555 0.09 -3.73 -18.64
CA PRO A 555 -0.08 -3.99 -17.21
C PRO A 555 -0.62 -2.75 -16.51
N LYS A 556 -1.18 -2.94 -15.30
CA LYS A 556 -1.74 -1.85 -14.50
C LYS A 556 -0.74 -0.70 -14.34
N ASP A 557 0.51 -1.01 -14.01
CA ASP A 557 1.56 0.00 -13.80
C ASP A 557 1.81 0.90 -15.02
N LEU A 558 1.57 0.41 -16.24
CA LEU A 558 1.65 1.21 -17.46
C LEU A 558 0.42 2.13 -17.59
N ILE A 559 -0.77 1.61 -17.35
CA ILE A 559 -2.01 2.41 -17.38
C ILE A 559 -1.99 3.49 -16.30
N ASP A 560 -1.46 3.20 -15.11
CA ASP A 560 -1.29 4.17 -14.02
C ASP A 560 -0.31 5.30 -14.39
N GLN A 561 0.62 5.08 -15.33
CA GLN A 561 1.47 6.16 -15.86
C GLN A 561 0.69 7.09 -16.80
N TYR A 562 -0.18 6.52 -17.65
CA TYR A 562 -1.09 7.30 -18.49
C TYR A 562 -2.09 8.10 -17.64
N GLU A 563 -2.67 7.49 -16.62
CA GLU A 563 -3.58 8.16 -15.68
C GLU A 563 -2.89 9.35 -15.00
N ARG A 564 -1.69 9.15 -14.44
CA ARG A 564 -0.88 10.22 -13.86
C ARG A 564 -0.63 11.35 -14.86
N PHE A 565 -0.30 11.02 -16.11
CA PHE A 565 -0.11 12.02 -17.15
C PHE A 565 -1.38 12.82 -17.46
N PHE A 566 -2.52 12.16 -17.66
CA PHE A 566 -3.78 12.86 -17.97
C PHE A 566 -4.37 13.59 -16.77
N SER A 567 -4.02 13.22 -15.54
CA SER A 567 -4.40 13.95 -14.33
C SER A 567 -3.82 15.37 -14.27
N THR A 568 -2.65 15.58 -14.90
CA THR A 568 -2.06 16.92 -15.04
C THR A 568 -2.53 17.65 -16.30
N HIS A 569 -3.34 17.00 -17.14
CA HIS A 569 -3.92 17.55 -18.38
C HIS A 569 -5.43 17.30 -18.45
N PRO A 570 -6.22 17.74 -17.46
CA PRO A 570 -7.62 17.31 -17.33
C PRO A 570 -8.51 17.76 -18.50
N GLU A 571 -8.16 18.88 -19.14
CA GLU A 571 -8.86 19.43 -20.31
C GLU A 571 -8.47 18.75 -21.64
N PHE A 572 -7.46 17.87 -21.64
CA PHE A 572 -7.04 17.20 -22.85
C PHE A 572 -7.95 16.02 -23.18
N ASN A 573 -8.65 16.12 -24.31
CA ASN A 573 -9.45 15.04 -24.87
C ASN A 573 -9.16 14.89 -26.37
N PRO A 574 -8.42 13.85 -26.81
CA PRO A 574 -7.95 13.75 -28.18
C PRO A 574 -9.08 13.29 -29.13
N HIS A 575 -9.24 13.99 -30.26
CA HIS A 575 -10.27 13.67 -31.24
C HIS A 575 -9.73 12.87 -32.43
N ARG A 576 -8.44 13.00 -32.74
CA ARG A 576 -7.75 12.35 -33.85
C ARG A 576 -6.49 11.67 -33.34
N ILE A 577 -6.56 10.35 -33.27
CA ILE A 577 -5.52 9.50 -32.69
C ILE A 577 -4.90 8.63 -33.77
N VAL A 578 -3.57 8.55 -33.76
CA VAL A 578 -2.81 7.54 -34.51
C VAL A 578 -2.11 6.62 -33.50
N GLU A 579 -2.32 5.31 -33.61
CA GLU A 579 -1.62 4.29 -32.83
C GLU A 579 -0.72 3.46 -33.75
N LEU A 580 0.54 3.31 -33.37
CA LEU A 580 1.53 2.49 -34.08
C LEU A 580 1.81 1.26 -33.22
N GLY A 581 1.57 0.07 -33.77
CA GLY A 581 1.64 -1.19 -33.04
C GLY A 581 0.26 -1.59 -32.51
N MET A 582 -0.31 -2.66 -33.07
CA MET A 582 -1.64 -3.16 -32.67
C MET A 582 -1.57 -4.56 -32.06
N TRP A 583 -0.62 -5.38 -32.54
CA TRP A 583 -0.44 -6.78 -32.19
C TRP A 583 -1.68 -7.69 -32.43
N GLU A 584 -2.65 -7.68 -31.51
CA GLU A 584 -3.95 -8.38 -31.56
C GLU A 584 -5.14 -7.40 -31.55
N GLY A 585 -4.90 -6.08 -31.46
CA GLY A 585 -5.89 -5.02 -31.52
C GLY A 585 -6.56 -4.64 -30.19
N GLY A 586 -6.14 -5.22 -29.07
CA GLY A 586 -6.77 -4.92 -27.78
C GLY A 586 -6.49 -3.51 -27.26
N SER A 587 -5.27 -2.98 -27.43
CA SER A 587 -4.94 -1.59 -27.09
C SER A 587 -5.76 -0.59 -27.91
N VAL A 588 -5.97 -0.90 -29.19
CA VAL A 588 -6.78 -0.10 -30.12
C VAL A 588 -8.22 0.05 -29.63
N ALA A 589 -8.85 -1.05 -29.21
CA ALA A 589 -10.19 -1.02 -28.63
C ALA A 589 -10.19 -0.33 -27.25
N PHE A 590 -9.20 -0.62 -26.41
CA PHE A 590 -9.03 -0.03 -25.08
C PHE A 590 -8.96 1.50 -25.14
N TRP A 591 -8.04 2.06 -25.93
CA TRP A 591 -7.88 3.50 -26.07
C TRP A 591 -9.07 4.17 -26.76
N PHE A 592 -9.76 3.48 -27.66
CA PHE A 592 -10.99 3.99 -28.23
C PHE A 592 -12.07 4.21 -27.17
N GLU A 593 -12.24 3.27 -26.24
CA GLU A 593 -13.22 3.39 -25.15
C GLU A 593 -12.83 4.44 -24.12
N ILE A 594 -11.54 4.60 -23.83
CA ILE A 594 -11.03 5.62 -22.90
C ILE A 594 -11.17 7.03 -23.48
N PHE A 595 -10.73 7.27 -24.73
CA PHE A 595 -10.71 8.62 -25.31
C PHE A 595 -11.97 8.99 -26.08
N LYS A 596 -12.75 8.00 -26.54
CA LYS A 596 -13.94 8.18 -27.41
C LYS A 596 -13.69 9.12 -28.61
N PRO A 597 -12.57 8.97 -29.34
CA PRO A 597 -12.13 9.94 -30.35
C PRO A 597 -13.09 10.01 -31.54
N LYS A 598 -13.07 11.13 -32.27
CA LYS A 598 -13.79 11.21 -33.56
C LYS A 598 -13.20 10.27 -34.60
N LYS A 599 -11.88 10.10 -34.59
CA LYS A 599 -11.14 9.20 -35.50
C LYS A 599 -9.96 8.58 -34.75
N HIS A 600 -9.87 7.26 -34.80
CA HIS A 600 -8.72 6.48 -34.33
C HIS A 600 -8.25 5.59 -35.49
N ILE A 601 -7.01 5.79 -35.93
CA ILE A 601 -6.36 4.93 -36.92
C ILE A 601 -5.19 4.22 -36.26
N ALA A 602 -5.14 2.91 -36.41
CA ALA A 602 -4.06 2.10 -35.88
C ALA A 602 -3.36 1.31 -36.99
N ILE A 603 -2.04 1.12 -36.89
CA ILE A 603 -1.25 0.41 -37.91
C ILE A 603 -0.35 -0.66 -37.29
N ASP A 604 -0.04 -1.71 -38.05
CA ASP A 604 0.85 -2.79 -37.61
C ASP A 604 1.52 -3.47 -38.80
N LEU A 605 2.78 -3.90 -38.64
CA LEU A 605 3.55 -4.56 -39.69
C LEU A 605 3.11 -6.00 -39.95
N ARG A 606 2.43 -6.65 -38.99
CA ARG A 606 2.11 -8.07 -39.06
C ARG A 606 1.22 -8.40 -40.26
N PRO A 607 1.45 -9.54 -40.94
CA PRO A 607 0.61 -10.03 -42.04
C PRO A 607 -0.66 -10.68 -41.51
N ARG A 608 -1.54 -9.86 -40.94
CA ARG A 608 -2.80 -10.26 -40.31
C ARG A 608 -3.96 -9.38 -40.75
N THR A 609 -5.13 -9.71 -40.24
CA THR A 609 -6.38 -8.95 -40.34
C THR A 609 -7.01 -8.89 -38.97
N ASP A 610 -7.98 -8.00 -38.77
CA ASP A 610 -8.69 -7.89 -37.50
C ASP A 610 -9.29 -9.22 -37.07
N SER A 611 -9.19 -9.53 -35.77
CA SER A 611 -9.78 -10.73 -35.19
C SER A 611 -11.31 -10.72 -35.34
N PRO A 612 -11.97 -11.89 -35.37
CA PRO A 612 -13.44 -11.96 -35.42
C PRO A 612 -14.11 -11.16 -34.29
N TYR A 613 -13.51 -11.17 -33.10
CA TYR A 613 -14.00 -10.41 -31.95
C TYR A 613 -13.87 -8.89 -32.15
N PHE A 614 -12.74 -8.42 -32.68
CA PHE A 614 -12.56 -6.99 -33.01
C PHE A 614 -13.53 -6.53 -34.11
N GLN A 615 -13.73 -7.33 -35.16
CA GLN A 615 -14.70 -7.02 -36.22
C GLN A 615 -16.14 -6.95 -35.68
N LYS A 616 -16.52 -7.87 -34.79
CA LYS A 616 -17.81 -7.85 -34.10
C LYS A 616 -17.96 -6.57 -33.27
N TYR A 617 -16.97 -6.24 -32.46
CA TYR A 617 -16.93 -5.01 -31.65
C TYR A 617 -17.14 -3.74 -32.49
N VAL A 618 -16.38 -3.59 -33.59
CA VAL A 618 -16.51 -2.44 -34.50
C VAL A 618 -17.92 -2.34 -35.08
N LYS A 619 -18.46 -3.46 -35.54
CA LYS A 619 -19.79 -3.52 -36.18
C LYS A 619 -20.92 -3.25 -35.19
N GLU A 620 -20.91 -3.89 -34.03
CA GLU A 620 -21.98 -3.76 -33.02
C GLU A 620 -22.05 -2.33 -32.46
N ARG A 621 -20.93 -1.61 -32.43
CA ARG A 621 -20.84 -0.21 -31.99
C ARG A 621 -20.94 0.81 -33.12
N GLY A 622 -21.08 0.38 -34.38
CA GLY A 622 -21.16 1.28 -35.53
C GLY A 622 -19.91 2.16 -35.72
N LEU A 623 -18.73 1.58 -35.52
CA LEU A 623 -17.45 2.30 -35.49
C LEU A 623 -16.69 2.29 -36.82
N GLU A 624 -17.24 1.72 -37.89
CA GLU A 624 -16.54 1.47 -39.16
C GLU A 624 -15.92 2.74 -39.77
N ASN A 625 -16.55 3.90 -39.53
CA ASN A 625 -16.07 5.19 -40.02
C ASN A 625 -15.15 5.92 -39.02
N ARG A 626 -15.09 5.48 -37.76
CA ARG A 626 -14.37 6.14 -36.67
C ARG A 626 -13.10 5.39 -36.26
N LEU A 627 -13.12 4.06 -36.33
CA LEU A 627 -12.02 3.19 -35.93
C LEU A 627 -11.61 2.33 -37.11
N LYS A 628 -10.34 2.40 -37.52
CA LYS A 628 -9.83 1.65 -38.68
C LYS A 628 -8.40 1.21 -38.44
N THR A 629 -8.12 -0.02 -38.86
CA THR A 629 -6.82 -0.68 -38.71
C THR A 629 -6.15 -0.83 -40.08
N TYR A 630 -4.83 -0.71 -40.12
CA TYR A 630 -4.01 -0.99 -41.29
C TYR A 630 -2.91 -1.99 -40.93
N TRP A 631 -3.14 -3.25 -41.27
CA TRP A 631 -2.14 -4.31 -41.17
C TRP A 631 -1.12 -4.23 -42.31
N GLN A 632 -0.01 -4.95 -42.18
CA GLN A 632 1.11 -4.94 -43.14
C GLN A 632 1.65 -3.54 -43.45
N THR A 633 1.58 -2.64 -42.47
CA THR A 633 2.03 -1.26 -42.62
C THR A 633 3.21 -1.01 -41.69
N ASN A 634 4.36 -0.66 -42.27
CA ASN A 634 5.57 -0.37 -41.51
C ASN A 634 5.50 1.05 -40.92
N GLN A 635 5.82 1.22 -39.62
CA GLN A 635 5.87 2.53 -38.98
C GLN A 635 6.86 3.51 -39.64
N ALA A 636 7.89 3.00 -40.33
CA ALA A 636 8.86 3.80 -41.06
C ALA A 636 8.46 4.11 -42.52
N ASP A 637 7.32 3.61 -43.00
CA ASP A 637 6.79 3.95 -44.32
C ASP A 637 6.12 5.34 -44.28
N THR A 638 6.95 6.37 -44.41
CA THR A 638 6.51 7.77 -44.34
C THR A 638 5.53 8.16 -45.45
N ALA A 639 5.61 7.51 -46.61
CA ALA A 639 4.68 7.73 -47.71
C ALA A 639 3.30 7.19 -47.34
N ARG A 640 3.26 5.96 -46.80
CA ARG A 640 2.01 5.35 -46.35
C ARG A 640 1.37 6.09 -45.18
N LEU A 641 2.16 6.51 -44.19
CA LEU A 641 1.68 7.35 -43.10
C LEU A 641 1.09 8.67 -43.61
N ASN A 642 1.71 9.27 -44.63
CA ASN A 642 1.20 10.48 -45.26
C ASN A 642 -0.13 10.26 -45.98
N GLU A 643 -0.28 9.15 -46.69
CA GLU A 643 -1.55 8.78 -47.33
C GLU A 643 -2.66 8.62 -46.29
N ILE A 644 -2.41 7.87 -45.22
CA ILE A 644 -3.38 7.68 -44.13
C ILE A 644 -3.81 9.03 -43.56
N TRP A 645 -2.86 9.92 -43.26
CA TRP A 645 -3.17 11.25 -42.77
C TRP A 645 -3.99 12.08 -43.77
N LYS A 646 -3.64 12.06 -45.06
CA LYS A 646 -4.38 12.78 -46.10
C LYS A 646 -5.82 12.27 -46.25
N TYR A 647 -6.00 10.95 -46.32
CA TYR A 647 -7.29 10.35 -46.68
C TYR A 647 -8.19 10.08 -45.47
N ASP A 648 -7.67 9.52 -44.38
CA ASP A 648 -8.49 9.15 -43.22
C ASP A 648 -8.71 10.32 -42.24
N PHE A 649 -7.79 11.29 -42.22
CA PHE A 649 -7.89 12.49 -41.39
C PHE A 649 -8.16 13.77 -42.17
N ASN A 650 -8.28 13.72 -43.51
CA ASN A 650 -8.53 14.89 -44.37
C ASN A 650 -7.55 16.04 -44.12
N GLU A 651 -6.26 15.70 -43.97
CA GLU A 651 -5.17 16.64 -43.65
C GLU A 651 -5.36 17.47 -42.36
N GLN A 652 -6.28 17.06 -41.48
CA GLN A 652 -6.48 17.72 -40.21
C GLN A 652 -5.33 17.40 -39.24
N PRO A 653 -4.96 18.34 -38.35
CA PRO A 653 -3.94 18.09 -37.32
C PRO A 653 -4.32 16.94 -36.39
N LEU A 654 -3.34 16.12 -36.01
CA LEU A 654 -3.48 15.05 -35.02
C LEU A 654 -3.48 15.64 -33.61
N ASP A 655 -4.22 15.00 -32.70
CA ASP A 655 -4.24 15.37 -31.29
C ASP A 655 -3.26 14.54 -30.47
N LEU A 656 -3.20 13.23 -30.75
CA LEU A 656 -2.40 12.26 -30.03
C LEU A 656 -1.80 11.24 -31.02
N VAL A 657 -0.51 10.95 -30.86
CA VAL A 657 0.17 9.80 -31.48
C VAL A 657 0.69 8.89 -30.39
N MET A 658 0.44 7.58 -30.51
CA MET A 658 0.92 6.56 -29.58
C MET A 658 1.83 5.61 -30.34
N ASP A 659 3.11 5.58 -30.01
CA ASP A 659 4.13 4.73 -30.65
C ASP A 659 4.53 3.59 -29.72
N ASP A 660 3.90 2.42 -29.95
CA ASP A 660 4.07 1.17 -29.22
C ASP A 660 4.40 0.02 -30.21
N ALA A 661 5.20 0.34 -31.23
CA ALA A 661 5.39 -0.52 -32.39
C ALA A 661 6.62 -1.43 -32.29
N SER A 662 7.77 -0.99 -32.81
CA SER A 662 8.97 -1.85 -32.90
C SER A 662 9.93 -1.72 -31.72
N HIS A 663 9.87 -0.58 -31.03
CA HIS A 663 10.82 -0.15 -30.01
C HIS A 663 12.29 -0.01 -30.50
N TYR A 664 12.50 -0.01 -31.83
CA TYR A 664 13.80 0.25 -32.44
C TYR A 664 14.01 1.76 -32.65
N TYR A 665 15.20 2.23 -32.30
CA TYR A 665 15.56 3.65 -32.38
C TYR A 665 15.33 4.24 -33.77
N GLU A 666 15.84 3.62 -34.85
CA GLU A 666 15.75 4.17 -36.20
C GLU A 666 14.30 4.24 -36.70
N LEU A 667 13.52 3.18 -36.48
CA LEU A 667 12.12 3.14 -36.95
C LEU A 667 11.24 4.14 -36.18
N THR A 668 11.44 4.25 -34.87
CA THR A 668 10.72 5.19 -34.01
C THR A 668 11.10 6.64 -34.32
N LYS A 669 12.37 6.92 -34.64
CA LYS A 669 12.80 8.25 -35.08
C LYS A 669 12.14 8.63 -36.42
N ILE A 670 12.05 7.71 -37.37
CA ILE A 670 11.40 7.96 -38.67
C ILE A 670 9.90 8.24 -38.50
N SER A 671 9.18 7.45 -37.68
CA SER A 671 7.76 7.70 -37.40
C SER A 671 7.56 9.04 -36.68
N PHE A 672 8.41 9.34 -35.69
CA PHE A 672 8.38 10.62 -34.97
C PHE A 672 8.60 11.80 -35.92
N GLU A 673 9.65 11.80 -36.74
CA GLU A 673 9.92 12.87 -37.70
C GLU A 673 8.78 13.07 -38.70
N LYS A 674 8.07 11.98 -39.05
CA LYS A 674 6.93 12.07 -39.97
C LYS A 674 5.66 12.61 -39.31
N LEU A 675 5.33 12.14 -38.11
CA LEU A 675 4.02 12.38 -37.49
C LEU A 675 4.03 13.53 -36.49
N PHE A 676 5.13 13.81 -35.80
CA PHE A 676 5.22 14.92 -34.84
C PHE A 676 4.89 16.30 -35.45
N PRO A 677 5.32 16.63 -36.69
CA PRO A 677 4.89 17.86 -37.36
C PRO A 677 3.38 17.95 -37.64
N LEU A 678 2.68 16.80 -37.67
CA LEU A 678 1.25 16.71 -37.91
C LEU A 678 0.44 16.83 -36.60
N VAL A 679 1.07 16.68 -35.44
CA VAL A 679 0.46 16.94 -34.14
C VAL A 679 0.23 18.44 -34.00
N ARG A 680 -0.96 18.84 -33.54
CA ARG A 680 -1.28 20.25 -33.26
C ARG A 680 -0.47 20.78 -32.08
N PRO A 681 -0.23 22.10 -31.98
CA PRO A 681 0.26 22.71 -30.73
C PRO A 681 -0.59 22.29 -29.51
N GLY A 682 0.07 21.92 -28.42
CA GLY A 682 -0.52 21.35 -27.21
C GLY A 682 -1.08 19.92 -27.38
N GLY A 683 -0.80 19.26 -28.50
CA GLY A 683 -1.02 17.82 -28.70
C GLY A 683 0.20 17.01 -28.24
N PHE A 684 0.03 15.68 -28.19
CA PHE A 684 1.04 14.78 -27.60
C PHE A 684 1.51 13.70 -28.57
N TYR A 685 2.80 13.36 -28.47
CA TYR A 685 3.40 12.16 -29.04
C TYR A 685 3.92 11.31 -27.88
N VAL A 686 3.44 10.08 -27.76
CA VAL A 686 3.84 9.15 -26.71
C VAL A 686 4.71 8.06 -27.31
N ILE A 687 5.86 7.80 -26.69
CA ILE A 687 6.77 6.70 -27.01
C ILE A 687 6.69 5.70 -25.87
N GLU A 688 6.17 4.51 -26.14
CA GLU A 688 6.10 3.41 -25.17
C GLU A 688 7.37 2.56 -25.19
N ASP A 689 7.62 1.92 -24.05
CA ASP A 689 8.75 1.04 -23.76
C ASP A 689 10.13 1.62 -24.05
N TRP A 690 10.28 2.95 -24.03
CA TRP A 690 11.54 3.64 -24.35
C TRP A 690 12.74 3.20 -23.48
N ALA A 691 12.46 2.69 -22.28
CA ALA A 691 13.43 2.29 -21.27
C ALA A 691 13.76 0.79 -21.28
N TRP A 692 13.32 0.01 -22.28
CA TRP A 692 13.50 -1.45 -22.33
C TRP A 692 14.94 -1.91 -22.07
N CYS A 693 15.94 -1.12 -22.48
CA CYS A 693 17.36 -1.46 -22.28
C CYS A 693 17.82 -1.40 -20.82
N HIS A 694 17.00 -0.84 -19.93
CA HIS A 694 17.27 -0.71 -18.50
C HIS A 694 16.48 -1.72 -17.66
N TRP A 695 15.64 -2.56 -18.28
CA TRP A 695 14.81 -3.55 -17.58
C TRP A 695 15.53 -4.90 -17.50
N LYS A 696 15.51 -5.53 -16.33
CA LYS A 696 16.09 -6.86 -16.11
C LYS A 696 15.25 -7.93 -16.81
N GLY A 697 15.88 -8.92 -17.44
CA GLY A 697 15.22 -10.07 -18.06
C GLY A 697 14.89 -9.92 -19.56
N LEU A 698 15.27 -8.78 -20.18
CA LEU A 698 15.11 -8.54 -21.63
C LEU A 698 16.45 -8.61 -22.39
N GLU A 699 17.52 -9.09 -21.76
CA GLU A 699 18.89 -8.98 -22.25
C GLU A 699 19.12 -9.68 -23.61
N SER A 700 18.22 -10.59 -24.02
CA SER A 700 18.34 -11.38 -25.26
C SER A 700 17.53 -10.88 -26.47
N TYR A 701 16.53 -10.00 -26.30
CA TYR A 701 15.61 -9.63 -27.38
C TYR A 701 16.13 -8.50 -28.28
N TYR A 702 16.94 -7.59 -27.73
CA TYR A 702 17.41 -6.36 -28.38
C TYR A 702 18.93 -6.19 -28.29
N THR A 703 19.67 -7.29 -28.11
CA THR A 703 21.12 -7.27 -27.95
C THR A 703 21.81 -6.67 -29.18
N GLY A 704 22.57 -5.58 -29.00
CA GLY A 704 23.32 -4.92 -30.07
C GLY A 704 22.56 -3.80 -30.80
N GLU A 705 21.28 -3.60 -30.48
CA GLU A 705 20.47 -2.52 -31.05
C GLU A 705 20.70 -1.18 -30.34
N ILE A 706 20.46 -0.07 -31.05
CA ILE A 706 20.51 1.26 -30.45
C ILE A 706 19.27 1.46 -29.57
N PRO A 707 19.42 1.75 -28.27
CA PRO A 707 18.28 1.89 -27.36
C PRO A 707 17.48 3.17 -27.60
N LEU A 708 16.17 3.12 -27.35
CA LEU A 708 15.29 4.29 -27.44
C LEU A 708 15.63 5.41 -26.46
N THR A 709 16.36 5.11 -25.39
CA THR A 709 16.97 6.12 -24.51
C THR A 709 17.77 7.16 -25.29
N ARG A 710 18.38 6.78 -26.42
CA ARG A 710 19.05 7.73 -27.32
C ARG A 710 18.06 8.75 -27.90
N LEU A 711 16.93 8.30 -28.43
CA LEU A 711 15.91 9.19 -29.00
C LEU A 711 15.35 10.12 -27.92
N VAL A 712 15.05 9.61 -26.73
CA VAL A 712 14.60 10.43 -25.60
C VAL A 712 15.63 11.50 -25.24
N THR A 713 16.92 11.18 -25.26
CA THR A 713 18.00 12.15 -25.03
C THR A 713 18.04 13.22 -26.12
N GLU A 714 17.94 12.82 -27.40
CA GLU A 714 17.89 13.74 -28.54
C GLU A 714 16.67 14.69 -28.45
N LEU A 715 15.52 14.19 -27.98
CA LEU A 715 14.33 15.00 -27.73
C LEU A 715 14.54 16.01 -26.61
N VAL A 716 15.22 15.63 -25.53
CA VAL A 716 15.61 16.57 -24.44
C VAL A 716 16.53 17.66 -24.96
N GLU A 717 17.50 17.33 -25.80
CA GLU A 717 18.38 18.32 -26.44
C GLU A 717 17.60 19.27 -27.37
N ALA A 718 16.63 18.74 -28.13
CA ALA A 718 15.76 19.54 -29.00
C ALA A 718 14.85 20.48 -28.18
N ALA A 719 14.28 20.00 -27.08
CA ALA A 719 13.50 20.82 -26.15
C ALA A 719 14.34 21.94 -25.52
N GLY A 720 15.61 21.66 -25.19
CA GLY A 720 16.56 22.66 -24.72
C GLY A 720 16.93 23.70 -25.78
N THR A 721 16.81 23.35 -27.07
CA THR A 721 17.07 24.28 -28.18
C THR A 721 15.91 25.24 -28.40
N SER A 722 14.66 24.76 -28.34
CA SER A 722 13.48 25.62 -28.53
C SER A 722 12.19 25.04 -27.94
N ALA A 723 11.62 25.77 -26.98
CA ALA A 723 10.29 25.50 -26.44
C ALA A 723 9.16 25.66 -27.49
N ASN A 724 9.42 26.36 -28.60
CA ASN A 724 8.45 26.50 -29.69
C ASN A 724 8.31 25.19 -30.49
N LEU A 725 9.32 24.30 -30.47
CA LEU A 725 9.23 23.00 -31.12
C LEU A 725 8.64 21.95 -30.17
N ILE A 726 9.29 21.74 -29.03
CA ILE A 726 8.87 20.84 -27.96
C ILE A 726 8.65 21.70 -26.72
N LYS A 727 7.40 21.78 -26.27
CA LYS A 727 7.04 22.61 -25.13
C LYS A 727 7.38 21.94 -23.80
N ASN A 728 7.16 20.64 -23.72
CA ASN A 728 7.42 19.85 -22.52
C ASN A 728 7.74 18.39 -22.90
N ILE A 729 8.51 17.73 -22.04
CA ILE A 729 8.73 16.28 -22.10
C ILE A 729 8.46 15.73 -20.71
N THR A 730 7.50 14.80 -20.60
CA THR A 730 7.22 14.09 -19.35
C THR A 730 7.72 12.65 -19.47
N ILE A 731 8.58 12.23 -18.55
CA ILE A 731 9.19 10.91 -18.55
C ILE A 731 8.64 10.08 -17.38
N TYR A 732 8.12 8.91 -17.71
CA TYR A 732 7.82 7.84 -16.76
C TYR A 732 8.64 6.59 -17.13
N GLN A 733 8.53 5.54 -16.32
CA GLN A 733 9.33 4.32 -16.49
C GLN A 733 9.07 3.62 -17.83
N SER A 734 7.83 3.61 -18.31
CA SER A 734 7.39 2.90 -19.51
C SER A 734 7.01 3.84 -20.65
N ILE A 735 6.71 5.12 -20.38
CA ILE A 735 6.31 6.08 -21.43
C ILE A 735 7.13 7.36 -21.37
N ALA A 736 7.45 7.91 -22.54
CA ALA A 736 7.95 9.26 -22.71
C ALA A 736 6.93 10.06 -23.53
N VAL A 737 6.42 11.16 -22.97
CA VAL A 737 5.38 11.98 -23.59
C VAL A 737 5.96 13.32 -24.01
N VAL A 738 5.87 13.64 -25.31
CA VAL A 738 6.39 14.86 -25.91
C VAL A 738 5.22 15.79 -26.26
N GLU A 739 5.18 16.98 -25.65
CA GLU A 739 4.19 18.02 -25.94
C GLU A 739 4.64 18.89 -27.10
N ARG A 740 3.78 19.03 -28.10
CA ARG A 740 4.03 19.83 -29.29
C ARG A 740 3.95 21.34 -28.97
N GLY A 741 5.03 22.07 -29.27
CA GLY A 741 5.08 23.53 -29.13
C GLY A 741 4.41 24.30 -30.28
N ASP A 742 4.52 25.63 -30.26
CA ASP A 742 3.72 26.53 -31.09
C ASP A 742 4.22 26.76 -32.53
N VAL A 743 5.41 26.27 -32.91
CA VAL A 743 5.92 26.43 -34.29
C VAL A 743 4.93 25.82 -35.30
N THR A 744 4.66 26.47 -36.42
CA THR A 744 3.65 26.00 -37.36
C THR A 744 4.17 24.83 -38.22
N ARG A 745 3.27 24.00 -38.74
CA ARG A 745 3.63 22.93 -39.69
C ARG A 745 4.37 23.45 -40.93
N GLN A 746 4.02 24.65 -41.39
CA GLN A 746 4.63 25.28 -42.55
C GLN A 746 6.09 25.65 -42.28
N GLU A 747 6.39 26.13 -41.07
CA GLU A 747 7.76 26.43 -40.63
C GLU A 747 8.60 25.17 -40.42
N LEU A 748 7.98 24.07 -40.00
CA LEU A 748 8.69 22.80 -39.80
C LEU A 748 9.19 22.15 -41.10
N GLY A 749 8.50 22.38 -42.23
CA GLY A 749 8.91 21.89 -43.55
C GLY A 749 9.16 20.37 -43.59
N ASP A 750 10.30 19.97 -44.16
CA ASP A 750 10.81 18.59 -44.10
C ASP A 750 11.54 18.36 -42.77
N PHE A 751 10.76 18.24 -41.71
CA PHE A 751 11.24 18.16 -40.34
C PHE A 751 12.20 16.99 -40.14
N LYS A 752 13.39 17.29 -39.64
CA LYS A 752 14.39 16.33 -39.15
C LYS A 752 14.83 16.74 -37.76
N LEU A 753 14.74 15.82 -36.79
CA LEU A 753 14.99 16.12 -35.38
C LEU A 753 16.38 16.73 -35.17
N ASP A 754 17.38 16.19 -35.87
CA ASP A 754 18.78 16.63 -35.76
C ASP A 754 18.99 18.11 -36.15
N ASN A 755 18.15 18.65 -37.03
CA ASN A 755 18.22 20.06 -37.44
C ASN A 755 17.76 21.03 -36.34
N TYR A 756 17.11 20.50 -35.30
CA TYR A 756 16.57 21.28 -34.18
C TYR A 756 17.31 21.00 -32.87
N ILE A 757 18.48 20.36 -32.94
CA ILE A 757 19.37 20.14 -31.80
C ILE A 757 20.59 21.04 -31.94
N TYR A 758 20.71 22.03 -31.06
CA TYR A 758 21.90 22.85 -30.97
C TYR A 758 22.86 22.31 -29.91
N ARG A 759 24.08 21.97 -30.32
CA ARG A 759 25.18 21.60 -29.41
C ARG A 759 26.30 22.63 -29.54
N HIS A 760 26.72 23.21 -28.42
CA HIS A 760 27.89 24.10 -28.42
C HIS A 760 29.10 23.34 -29.00
N PRO A 761 29.87 23.94 -29.92
CA PRO A 761 31.10 23.32 -30.41
C PRO A 761 32.05 23.09 -29.22
N LYS A 762 32.55 21.85 -29.09
CA LYS A 762 33.59 21.54 -28.11
C LYS A 762 34.85 22.36 -28.48
N LYS A 763 35.32 23.18 -27.54
CA LYS A 763 36.59 23.90 -27.67
C LYS A 763 37.77 22.94 -27.65
#